data_AF-A0A9J8DL73-F1
#
_entry.id   AF-A0A9J8DL73-F1
#
_cell.length_a   1.000
_cell.length_b   1.000
_cell.length_c   1.000
_cell.angle_alpha   90.00
_cell.angle_beta   90.00
_cell.angle_gamma   90.00
#
_symmetry.space_group_name_H-M   'P 1'
#
loop_
_entity.id
_entity.type
_entity.pdbx_description
1 polymer ?
#
loop_
_entity_poly.entity_id
_entity_poly.type
_entity_poly.pdbx_seq_one_letter_code
_entity_poly.pdbx_strand_id
1 'polypeptide(L)'
;MASGSGKSGACNGTAIADIPKVNVEQELYDYQMHTKMCKKIAQLTKVIYSLNTKNEEQEATLQSLRRVATETQGSLQPTAGQDEEEEESASILRTRLLELQATVEEVEERGQRAEIEYVERIAVLTQETSDLHRDYQNLQTERDSQHKLLQQTQEENKRLESECQELRRARDEERKREEEEKMHRVEEERKRESQERKRLEEECEERLKAVRKELQALREEKERAEKEWKRDVEEWKRRIKEMEEEKREEQNAAEKMLQKSLNEHINQWHQREQENRKSQNATLQQRLRKAETDLEVQEQRLNESNRHCSKLQERVEELEEQLEDGRRRVAEAEDVARKADEELAVAKERLLLQENELQSKSEELMSQSSSQVRVSAEVEELRSQLSRLNIRNKELEFQNSGRSNDHARMLKQHADALSSMRLELQRAHTEEIRRLQQEVDNERKNDRQELEEEKKQVQQKMEEEKVRLKEQLRKALEEVIRKHASELRHTHAMLDAEKKTTQQFEEQMKTREEERKALETEREELRNQLQLSHREMAKLEEMIQTLEREREEERERSKEREQECAEVKQQTACGPECVRVREELENTHSSMQQIQEEFTAKKEVLQAEISALQQERDVLQQSNHSIEERIRLQFEKQFSDQIVELEREREEEIRKMDQQWQHRVEELQTQLEERRALSEKMEGERERRYGNGEMERMKQEIQKTRDMNSSLRSQLHSTIQEKERLMRQKLQVVQEEDEDEEDRRATGEREEEREKWRWREREEELLRVERLNHQRALQALEAQAHEELQSERQRLLTQHKLQLDKQKAELTQQHTEWVRQVTQRHMQQIEDLQNEIHTHTQMMALQQDLKQQNRLQSLERQLDEKSSEVQELKRENGDLKRMSAKSTQREEPDDHKHKHKSFSEERDEVGEEVGWDHRNNMESVKREHRMEIQTIISDFSTAQTGLQARIVALETELREREERGKRRVEDLHTIAKLQDKLSERDQLIKSLVEDLHQLSQHPTLCSDEILKPYDSRTQAGTLTPTMKKKGVEETSIPNLCSYDGGSPKAKCSPVMERGLSSLEQSGRGSTLTRTHTPTPPNAEHRASFRHKHPPSQEVRHQPQLQINYSQHIRTPAEQRLIETGSDGQDSQKQEWFTKYFSF
;
A
#
# COMPACT_ATOMS: atom_id res chain seq x y z
N MET A 1 -68.49 -57.49 -43.06
CA MET A 1 -67.30 -56.78 -42.55
C MET A 1 -67.42 -55.36 -43.09
N ALA A 2 -67.85 -54.33 -42.35
CA ALA A 2 -67.51 -53.90 -40.97
C ALA A 2 -66.06 -53.40 -40.86
N SER A 3 -65.72 -52.28 -40.19
CA SER A 3 -66.49 -51.17 -39.55
C SER A 3 -65.44 -50.22 -38.91
N GLY A 4 -65.60 -48.91 -38.67
CA GLY A 4 -66.61 -47.85 -38.92
C GLY A 4 -65.85 -46.50 -38.89
N SER A 5 -66.34 -45.30 -38.53
CA SER A 5 -67.67 -44.67 -38.29
C SER A 5 -67.41 -43.15 -38.20
N GLY A 6 -68.20 -42.22 -38.77
CA GLY A 6 -69.38 -41.57 -38.15
C GLY A 6 -69.00 -40.65 -36.97
N LYS A 7 -69.43 -39.38 -36.82
CA LYS A 7 -70.62 -38.59 -37.29
C LYS A 7 -70.22 -37.08 -37.36
N SER A 8 -70.81 -36.18 -38.17
CA SER A 8 -72.10 -35.43 -38.00
C SER A 8 -72.35 -34.86 -36.57
N GLY A 9 -72.64 -33.57 -36.35
CA GLY A 9 -72.60 -32.39 -37.25
C GLY A 9 -73.38 -31.14 -36.75
N ALA A 10 -73.28 -30.05 -37.55
CA ALA A 10 -74.25 -28.93 -37.72
C ALA A 10 -74.33 -27.69 -36.77
N CYS A 11 -74.57 -26.53 -37.43
CA CYS A 11 -75.22 -25.27 -37.00
C CYS A 11 -74.45 -24.10 -36.31
N ASN A 12 -74.62 -22.92 -36.96
CA ASN A 12 -74.63 -21.52 -36.44
C ASN A 12 -73.30 -20.80 -36.07
N GLY A 13 -73.26 -19.47 -36.34
CA GLY A 13 -72.43 -18.50 -35.58
C GLY A 13 -71.44 -17.61 -36.36
N THR A 14 -71.91 -16.54 -36.99
CA THR A 14 -71.10 -15.47 -37.61
C THR A 14 -70.33 -14.62 -36.58
N ALA A 15 -69.07 -14.20 -36.85
CA ALA A 15 -68.56 -12.82 -36.60
C ALA A 15 -67.04 -12.58 -36.90
N ILE A 16 -66.77 -11.49 -37.63
CA ILE A 16 -65.67 -10.50 -37.50
C ILE A 16 -64.19 -10.95 -37.53
N ALA A 17 -63.47 -10.49 -38.58
CA ALA A 17 -62.12 -9.92 -38.51
C ALA A 17 -61.80 -9.12 -39.80
N ASP A 18 -61.91 -7.80 -39.74
CA ASP A 18 -61.58 -6.79 -40.77
C ASP A 18 -60.07 -6.39 -40.66
N ILE A 19 -59.35 -5.70 -41.58
CA ILE A 19 -59.52 -5.08 -42.93
C ILE A 19 -58.07 -4.85 -43.49
N PRO A 20 -57.77 -4.51 -44.77
CA PRO A 20 -58.64 -3.98 -45.83
C PRO A 20 -58.79 -4.87 -47.08
N LYS A 21 -60.03 -4.95 -47.59
CA LYS A 21 -60.33 -5.31 -48.99
C LYS A 21 -60.79 -4.08 -49.76
N VAL A 22 -60.08 -3.69 -50.82
CA VAL A 22 -60.64 -2.91 -51.95
C VAL A 22 -59.95 -3.33 -53.26
N ASN A 23 -60.48 -4.37 -53.94
CA ASN A 23 -60.46 -4.56 -55.41
C ASN A 23 -61.03 -5.93 -55.85
N VAL A 24 -60.67 -7.00 -55.14
CA VAL A 24 -60.70 -8.39 -55.66
C VAL A 24 -62.09 -8.90 -56.10
N GLU A 25 -63.17 -8.36 -55.54
CA GLU A 25 -64.55 -8.81 -55.85
C GLU A 25 -65.17 -8.12 -57.09
N GLN A 26 -64.60 -6.99 -57.55
CA GLN A 26 -64.98 -6.35 -58.81
C GLN A 26 -64.43 -7.15 -60.01
N GLU A 27 -63.13 -7.43 -59.98
CA GLU A 27 -62.40 -8.11 -61.07
C GLU A 27 -62.96 -9.51 -61.37
N LEU A 28 -63.39 -10.25 -60.34
CA LEU A 28 -63.93 -11.60 -60.51
C LEU A 28 -65.32 -11.61 -61.19
N TYR A 29 -66.12 -10.57 -60.97
CA TYR A 29 -67.42 -10.40 -61.63
C TYR A 29 -67.23 -9.97 -63.09
N ASP A 30 -66.37 -8.98 -63.34
CA ASP A 30 -66.06 -8.51 -64.69
C ASP A 30 -65.40 -9.58 -65.55
N TYR A 31 -64.51 -10.43 -65.01
CA TYR A 31 -63.93 -11.56 -65.75
C TYR A 31 -64.98 -12.59 -66.18
N GLN A 32 -65.98 -12.87 -65.33
CA GLN A 32 -67.12 -13.71 -65.72
C GLN A 32 -68.02 -13.03 -66.75
N MET A 33 -68.28 -11.73 -66.62
CA MET A 33 -69.10 -10.97 -67.57
C MET A 33 -68.42 -10.91 -68.94
N HIS A 34 -67.13 -10.58 -68.98
CA HIS A 34 -66.31 -10.58 -70.19
C HIS A 34 -66.28 -11.96 -70.86
N THR A 35 -66.10 -13.04 -70.09
CA THR A 35 -66.16 -14.42 -70.61
C THR A 35 -67.52 -14.77 -71.21
N LYS A 36 -68.63 -14.33 -70.60
CA LYS A 36 -69.99 -14.50 -71.13
C LYS A 36 -70.21 -13.64 -72.38
N MET A 37 -69.67 -12.42 -72.41
CA MET A 37 -69.75 -11.48 -73.54
C MET A 37 -68.96 -11.98 -74.75
N CYS A 38 -67.71 -12.42 -74.59
CA CYS A 38 -66.91 -13.00 -75.67
C CYS A 38 -67.58 -14.24 -76.29
N LYS A 39 -68.21 -15.11 -75.48
CA LYS A 39 -69.01 -16.24 -75.99
C LYS A 39 -70.23 -15.76 -76.79
N LYS A 40 -70.88 -14.67 -76.37
CA LYS A 40 -72.03 -14.08 -77.08
C LYS A 40 -71.62 -13.41 -78.39
N ILE A 41 -70.47 -12.73 -78.42
CA ILE A 41 -69.86 -12.17 -79.63
C ILE A 41 -69.52 -13.29 -80.61
N ALA A 42 -68.84 -14.36 -80.18
CA ALA A 42 -68.52 -15.51 -81.04
C ALA A 42 -69.77 -16.20 -81.61
N GLN A 43 -70.86 -16.29 -80.83
CA GLN A 43 -72.16 -16.77 -81.34
C GLN A 43 -72.75 -15.82 -82.39
N LEU A 44 -72.72 -14.50 -82.16
CA LEU A 44 -73.19 -13.50 -83.13
C LEU A 44 -72.38 -13.52 -84.42
N THR A 45 -71.04 -13.59 -84.36
CA THR A 45 -70.19 -13.73 -85.56
C THR A 45 -70.54 -14.98 -86.37
N LYS A 46 -70.78 -16.12 -85.70
CA LYS A 46 -71.20 -17.37 -86.37
C LYS A 46 -72.59 -17.25 -87.00
N VAL A 47 -73.53 -16.56 -86.34
CA VAL A 47 -74.87 -16.28 -86.89
C VAL A 47 -74.80 -15.35 -88.10
N ILE A 48 -73.99 -14.29 -88.05
CA ILE A 48 -73.81 -13.32 -89.15
C ILE A 48 -73.23 -14.02 -90.40
N TYR A 49 -72.18 -14.82 -90.26
CA TYR A 49 -71.66 -15.61 -91.38
C TYR A 49 -72.74 -16.54 -91.97
N SER A 50 -73.48 -17.25 -91.12
CA SER A 50 -74.55 -18.15 -91.55
C SER A 50 -75.72 -17.44 -92.24
N LEU A 51 -76.01 -16.19 -91.86
CA LEU A 51 -77.03 -15.35 -92.48
C LEU A 51 -76.57 -14.77 -93.81
N ASN A 52 -75.31 -14.33 -93.92
CA ASN A 52 -74.77 -13.79 -95.16
C ASN A 52 -74.74 -14.85 -96.27
N THR A 53 -74.25 -16.08 -95.98
CA THR A 53 -74.28 -17.18 -96.97
C THR A 53 -75.71 -17.45 -97.45
N LYS A 54 -76.70 -17.38 -96.54
CA LYS A 54 -78.11 -17.62 -96.87
C LYS A 54 -78.77 -16.46 -97.61
N ASN A 55 -78.26 -15.24 -97.46
CA ASN A 55 -78.71 -14.06 -98.21
C ASN A 55 -78.15 -14.08 -99.64
N GLU A 56 -76.89 -14.49 -99.81
CA GLU A 56 -76.27 -14.75 -101.14
C GLU A 56 -77.05 -15.84 -101.91
N GLU A 57 -77.46 -16.93 -101.24
CA GLU A 57 -78.36 -17.94 -101.79
C GLU A 57 -79.73 -17.35 -102.21
N GLN A 58 -80.31 -16.45 -101.40
CA GLN A 58 -81.61 -15.85 -101.69
C GLN A 58 -81.55 -14.84 -102.86
N GLU A 59 -80.51 -14.01 -102.96
CA GLU A 59 -80.33 -13.11 -104.10
C GLU A 59 -80.19 -13.89 -105.43
N ALA A 60 -79.50 -15.03 -105.42
CA ALA A 60 -79.43 -15.92 -106.58
C ALA A 60 -80.83 -16.42 -107.02
N THR A 61 -81.72 -16.76 -106.07
CA THR A 61 -83.10 -17.14 -106.41
C THR A 61 -83.94 -15.98 -106.95
N LEU A 62 -83.80 -14.77 -106.41
CA LEU A 62 -84.53 -13.58 -106.88
C LEU A 62 -84.15 -13.16 -108.31
N GLN A 63 -82.89 -13.38 -108.72
CA GLN A 63 -82.48 -13.17 -110.11
C GLN A 63 -83.11 -14.17 -111.10
N SER A 64 -83.55 -15.34 -110.63
CA SER A 64 -84.27 -16.32 -111.48
C SER A 64 -85.74 -15.93 -111.70
N LEU A 65 -86.44 -15.51 -110.64
CA LEU A 65 -87.88 -15.18 -110.69
C LEU A 65 -88.19 -13.92 -111.53
N ARG A 66 -87.26 -12.97 -111.64
CA ARG A 66 -87.44 -11.76 -112.46
C ARG A 66 -87.54 -12.00 -113.98
N ARG A 67 -87.50 -13.26 -114.46
CA ARG A 67 -87.60 -13.61 -115.89
C ARG A 67 -89.01 -14.08 -116.37
N VAL A 68 -90.15 -13.82 -115.66
CA VAL A 68 -91.40 -14.66 -115.75
C VAL A 68 -92.89 -14.02 -115.82
N ALA A 69 -93.34 -12.79 -116.27
CA ALA A 69 -94.81 -12.28 -116.06
C ALA A 69 -95.70 -11.26 -117.06
N THR A 70 -97.07 -11.43 -117.53
CA THR A 70 -98.05 -10.67 -118.62
C THR A 70 -99.74 -10.29 -118.73
N GLU A 71 -100.77 -10.67 -119.69
CA GLU A 71 -101.98 -9.95 -120.57
C GLU A 71 -103.70 -10.06 -120.59
N THR A 72 -104.66 -9.40 -121.50
CA THR A 72 -106.20 -9.66 -122.10
C THR A 72 -107.53 -8.60 -122.36
N GLN A 73 -108.72 -8.75 -123.22
CA GLN A 73 -110.22 -8.02 -123.34
C GLN A 73 -111.43 -8.05 -124.60
N GLY A 74 -112.82 -7.60 -124.60
CA GLY A 74 -113.97 -7.32 -125.77
C GLY A 74 -115.69 -7.15 -125.70
N SER A 75 -116.67 -6.63 -126.66
CA SER A 75 -118.34 -6.56 -126.75
C SER A 75 -119.39 -5.82 -127.91
N LEU A 76 -120.84 -5.93 -128.12
CA LEU A 76 -122.00 -5.10 -129.00
C LEU A 76 -123.71 -5.38 -129.21
N GLN A 77 -124.72 -4.66 -130.01
CA GLN A 77 -126.38 -4.57 -130.04
C GLN A 77 -127.52 -4.22 -131.32
N PRO A 78 -128.99 -4.13 -131.32
CA PRO A 78 -130.22 -4.08 -132.44
C PRO A 78 -131.74 -3.24 -132.50
N THR A 79 -132.87 -3.35 -133.44
CA THR A 79 -134.33 -2.55 -133.62
C THR A 79 -135.72 -2.95 -134.59
N ALA A 80 -137.00 -2.25 -134.79
CA ALA A 80 -138.43 -2.60 -135.57
C ALA A 80 -139.76 -1.57 -136.04
N GLY A 81 -141.05 -1.90 -136.67
CA GLY A 81 -142.40 -1.08 -137.18
C GLY A 81 -143.85 -1.78 -137.82
N GLN A 82 -145.15 -1.43 -138.42
CA GLN A 82 -146.34 -0.40 -138.90
C GLN A 82 -147.93 -0.89 -139.40
N ASP A 83 -149.08 -0.12 -139.87
CA ASP A 83 -150.66 -0.46 -140.22
C ASP A 83 -151.82 0.48 -141.10
N GLU A 84 -153.17 0.15 -141.61
CA GLU A 84 -154.43 0.98 -142.32
C GLU A 84 -155.94 0.40 -142.96
N GLU A 85 -157.22 1.06 -143.27
CA GLU A 85 -158.55 0.83 -144.28
C GLU A 85 -160.15 1.50 -144.20
N GLU A 86 -161.30 1.31 -145.10
CA GLU A 86 -162.83 1.94 -145.30
C GLU A 86 -164.14 1.12 -146.04
N GLU A 87 -165.50 1.32 -146.56
CA GLU A 87 -166.82 2.22 -146.94
C GLU A 87 -168.33 1.53 -147.40
N GLU A 88 -169.61 2.15 -147.72
CA GLU A 88 -170.95 1.81 -148.61
C GLU A 88 -172.53 2.44 -148.46
N SER A 89 -173.74 2.02 -149.12
CA SER A 89 -175.04 2.82 -149.63
C SER A 89 -176.70 2.49 -149.60
N ALA A 90 -177.55 2.33 -150.73
CA ALA A 90 -179.01 2.76 -151.26
C ALA A 90 -180.58 2.33 -150.86
N SER A 91 -181.77 2.31 -151.68
CA SER A 91 -183.36 2.21 -151.42
C SER A 91 -183.89 1.24 -150.35
N ILE A 92 -183.01 0.31 -150.09
CA ILE A 92 -182.78 -0.32 -148.81
C ILE A 92 -182.89 0.71 -147.64
N LEU A 93 -182.67 2.01 -147.92
CA LEU A 93 -182.65 3.20 -147.08
C LEU A 93 -183.81 3.32 -146.09
N ARG A 94 -185.02 2.86 -146.43
CA ARG A 94 -186.15 2.86 -145.48
C ARG A 94 -186.04 1.77 -144.41
N THR A 95 -185.62 0.56 -144.77
CA THR A 95 -185.33 -0.49 -143.78
C THR A 95 -184.09 -0.10 -142.97
N ARG A 96 -183.07 0.42 -143.66
CA ARG A 96 -181.82 0.91 -143.07
C ARG A 96 -182.03 2.05 -142.07
N LEU A 97 -183.03 2.92 -142.29
CA LEU A 97 -183.36 4.02 -141.39
C LEU A 97 -183.82 3.55 -140.00
N LEU A 98 -184.60 2.45 -139.92
CA LEU A 98 -185.05 1.90 -138.64
C LEU A 98 -183.92 1.18 -137.89
N GLU A 99 -183.03 0.48 -138.61
CA GLU A 99 -181.80 -0.07 -138.02
C GLU A 99 -180.90 1.04 -137.47
N LEU A 100 -180.65 2.07 -138.29
CA LEU A 100 -179.80 3.20 -137.92
C LEU A 100 -180.34 3.93 -136.67
N GLN A 101 -181.64 4.18 -136.59
CA GLN A 101 -182.23 4.86 -135.44
C GLN A 101 -182.02 4.06 -134.13
N ALA A 102 -182.17 2.74 -134.16
CA ALA A 102 -181.87 1.88 -133.00
C ALA A 102 -180.37 1.89 -132.64
N THR A 103 -179.46 1.93 -133.62
CA THR A 103 -178.01 2.02 -133.33
C THR A 103 -177.57 3.38 -132.77
N VAL A 104 -178.27 4.47 -133.10
CA VAL A 104 -177.96 5.81 -132.57
C VAL A 104 -178.27 5.88 -131.07
N GLU A 105 -179.44 5.38 -130.64
CA GLU A 105 -179.81 5.33 -129.22
C GLU A 105 -178.78 4.50 -128.39
N GLU A 106 -178.30 3.37 -128.93
CA GLU A 106 -177.26 2.53 -128.29
C GLU A 106 -175.86 3.19 -128.24
N VAL A 107 -175.58 4.15 -129.12
CA VAL A 107 -174.33 4.94 -129.13
C VAL A 107 -174.43 6.13 -128.19
N GLU A 108 -175.56 6.82 -128.13
CA GLU A 108 -175.79 7.93 -127.19
C GLU A 108 -175.76 7.44 -125.74
N GLU A 109 -176.34 6.26 -125.43
CA GLU A 109 -176.18 5.63 -124.11
C GLU A 109 -174.72 5.29 -123.76
N ARG A 110 -173.89 4.92 -124.74
CA ARG A 110 -172.45 4.69 -124.49
C ARG A 110 -171.71 6.00 -124.22
N GLY A 111 -172.05 7.07 -124.96
CA GLY A 111 -171.48 8.40 -124.76
C GLY A 111 -171.73 8.92 -123.34
N GLN A 112 -172.98 8.88 -122.88
CA GLN A 112 -173.35 9.33 -121.53
C GLN A 112 -172.65 8.52 -120.43
N ARG A 113 -172.51 7.20 -120.59
CA ARG A 113 -171.76 6.36 -119.63
C ARG A 113 -170.27 6.73 -119.57
N ALA A 114 -169.64 6.96 -120.72
CA ALA A 114 -168.23 7.33 -120.79
C ALA A 114 -167.95 8.71 -120.15
N GLU A 115 -168.86 9.66 -120.31
CA GLU A 115 -168.75 11.00 -119.70
C GLU A 115 -168.89 10.94 -118.17
N ILE A 116 -169.79 10.10 -117.64
CA ILE A 116 -169.92 9.85 -116.19
C ILE A 116 -168.63 9.26 -115.62
N GLU A 117 -168.05 8.21 -116.20
CA GLU A 117 -166.77 7.65 -115.71
C GLU A 117 -165.61 8.66 -115.78
N TYR A 118 -165.66 9.63 -116.71
CA TYR A 118 -164.64 10.67 -116.82
C TYR A 118 -164.75 11.69 -115.67
N VAL A 119 -165.97 12.10 -115.31
CA VAL A 119 -166.24 12.97 -114.16
C VAL A 119 -165.87 12.28 -112.84
N GLU A 120 -166.18 10.99 -112.68
CA GLU A 120 -165.80 10.21 -111.50
C GLU A 120 -164.27 10.12 -111.33
N ARG A 121 -163.52 9.85 -112.41
CA ARG A 121 -162.05 9.83 -112.35
C ARG A 121 -161.43 11.19 -112.00
N ILE A 122 -162.01 12.29 -112.49
CA ILE A 122 -161.59 13.65 -112.09
C ILE A 122 -161.90 13.92 -110.61
N ALA A 123 -163.05 13.46 -110.10
CA ALA A 123 -163.40 13.61 -108.68
C ALA A 123 -162.41 12.87 -107.76
N VAL A 124 -162.03 11.63 -108.10
CA VAL A 124 -161.03 10.85 -107.33
C VAL A 124 -159.67 11.54 -107.33
N LEU A 125 -159.15 11.98 -108.48
CA LEU A 125 -157.87 12.69 -108.54
C LEU A 125 -157.89 14.04 -107.78
N THR A 126 -159.03 14.71 -107.74
CA THR A 126 -159.23 15.95 -106.95
C THR A 126 -159.24 15.66 -105.44
N GLN A 127 -159.78 14.52 -105.02
CA GLN A 127 -159.73 14.05 -103.63
C GLN A 127 -158.30 13.70 -103.22
N GLU A 128 -157.60 12.85 -103.99
CA GLU A 128 -156.22 12.42 -103.71
C GLU A 128 -155.24 13.60 -103.62
N THR A 129 -155.35 14.57 -104.54
CA THR A 129 -154.51 15.78 -104.51
C THR A 129 -154.83 16.73 -103.35
N SER A 130 -156.05 16.68 -102.81
CA SER A 130 -156.45 17.41 -101.60
C SER A 130 -155.96 16.72 -100.32
N ASP A 131 -155.95 15.39 -100.29
CA ASP A 131 -155.45 14.60 -99.17
C ASP A 131 -153.91 14.71 -99.05
N LEU A 132 -153.18 14.63 -100.17
CA LEU A 132 -151.73 14.86 -100.22
C LEU A 132 -151.31 16.25 -99.71
N HIS A 133 -152.11 17.30 -99.98
CA HIS A 133 -151.84 18.64 -99.43
C HIS A 133 -151.99 18.68 -97.90
N ARG A 134 -152.97 17.96 -97.35
CA ARG A 134 -153.18 17.86 -95.90
C ARG A 134 -152.01 17.16 -95.23
N ASP A 135 -151.54 16.05 -95.79
CA ASP A 135 -150.42 15.29 -95.23
C ASP A 135 -149.09 16.07 -95.31
N TYR A 136 -148.84 16.79 -96.41
CA TYR A 136 -147.68 17.70 -96.50
C TYR A 136 -147.75 18.81 -95.44
N GLN A 137 -148.94 19.41 -95.22
CA GLN A 137 -149.14 20.44 -94.21
C GLN A 137 -148.97 19.90 -92.78
N ASN A 138 -149.44 18.67 -92.51
CA ASN A 138 -149.21 17.98 -91.24
C ASN A 138 -147.71 17.79 -90.98
N LEU A 139 -146.98 17.21 -91.95
CA LEU A 139 -145.52 16.99 -91.86
C LEU A 139 -144.73 18.28 -91.63
N GLN A 140 -145.16 19.38 -92.26
CA GLN A 140 -144.59 20.72 -92.05
C GLN A 140 -144.75 21.14 -90.58
N THR A 141 -145.96 21.00 -90.00
CA THR A 141 -146.20 21.35 -88.59
C THR A 141 -145.47 20.45 -87.60
N GLU A 142 -145.33 19.16 -87.90
CA GLU A 142 -144.59 18.24 -87.04
C GLU A 142 -143.11 18.60 -87.00
N ARG A 143 -142.47 18.83 -88.16
CA ARG A 143 -141.08 19.29 -88.25
C ARG A 143 -140.84 20.58 -87.47
N ASP A 144 -141.76 21.54 -87.59
CA ASP A 144 -141.67 22.84 -86.92
C ASP A 144 -141.91 22.71 -85.39
N SER A 145 -142.60 21.66 -84.94
CA SER A 145 -142.73 21.30 -83.51
C SER A 145 -141.48 20.62 -82.96
N GLN A 146 -140.89 19.67 -83.72
CA GLN A 146 -139.64 19.00 -83.37
C GLN A 146 -138.48 20.00 -83.27
N HIS A 147 -138.41 20.99 -84.17
CA HIS A 147 -137.40 22.06 -84.12
C HIS A 147 -137.51 22.93 -82.85
N LYS A 148 -138.73 23.20 -82.36
CA LYS A 148 -138.93 23.95 -81.10
C LYS A 148 -138.46 23.16 -79.88
N LEU A 149 -138.73 21.85 -79.85
CA LEU A 149 -138.29 20.98 -78.76
C LEU A 149 -136.75 20.83 -78.74
N LEU A 150 -136.12 20.74 -79.91
CA LEU A 150 -134.65 20.78 -80.06
C LEU A 150 -134.06 22.11 -79.58
N GLN A 151 -134.72 23.24 -79.85
CA GLN A 151 -134.25 24.54 -79.35
C GLN A 151 -134.35 24.63 -77.82
N GLN A 152 -135.48 24.23 -77.22
CA GLN A 152 -135.66 24.24 -75.77
C GLN A 152 -134.61 23.37 -75.06
N THR A 153 -134.38 22.16 -75.53
CA THR A 153 -133.35 21.26 -74.96
C THR A 153 -131.92 21.79 -75.14
N GLN A 154 -131.62 22.53 -76.21
CA GLN A 154 -130.33 23.24 -76.34
C GLN A 154 -130.20 24.42 -75.36
N GLU A 155 -131.28 25.13 -75.05
CA GLU A 155 -131.29 26.23 -74.09
C GLU A 155 -131.18 25.74 -72.63
N GLU A 156 -131.77 24.59 -72.30
CA GLU A 156 -131.59 23.94 -70.99
C GLU A 156 -130.16 23.42 -70.78
N ASN A 157 -129.57 22.75 -71.78
CA ASN A 157 -128.17 22.29 -71.68
C ASN A 157 -127.21 23.46 -71.41
N LYS A 158 -127.36 24.59 -72.11
CA LYS A 158 -126.53 25.79 -71.88
C LYS A 158 -126.66 26.39 -70.47
N ARG A 159 -127.84 26.27 -69.84
CA ARG A 159 -128.04 26.66 -68.44
C ARG A 159 -127.28 25.73 -67.49
N LEU A 160 -127.45 24.42 -67.66
CA LEU A 160 -126.77 23.41 -66.84
C LEU A 160 -125.24 23.45 -67.00
N GLU A 161 -124.73 23.71 -68.21
CA GLU A 161 -123.30 23.93 -68.47
C GLU A 161 -122.76 25.16 -67.71
N SER A 162 -123.55 26.24 -67.64
CA SER A 162 -123.16 27.47 -66.94
C SER A 162 -123.10 27.26 -65.43
N GLU A 163 -124.14 26.66 -64.84
CA GLU A 163 -124.20 26.28 -63.42
C GLU A 163 -123.06 25.31 -63.06
N CYS A 164 -122.78 24.34 -63.94
CA CYS A 164 -121.65 23.42 -63.81
C CYS A 164 -120.28 24.09 -63.92
N GLN A 165 -120.15 25.30 -64.47
CA GLN A 165 -118.89 26.07 -64.41
C GLN A 165 -118.77 26.87 -63.11
N GLU A 166 -119.86 27.45 -62.62
CA GLU A 166 -119.84 28.26 -61.39
C GLU A 166 -119.53 27.42 -60.15
N LEU A 167 -120.13 26.22 -60.03
CA LEU A 167 -119.82 25.26 -58.97
C LEU A 167 -118.34 24.79 -58.97
N ARG A 168 -117.67 24.77 -60.14
CA ARG A 168 -116.24 24.46 -60.23
C ARG A 168 -115.39 25.62 -59.73
N ARG A 169 -115.69 26.85 -60.17
CA ARG A 169 -115.00 28.08 -59.73
C ARG A 169 -115.04 28.25 -58.21
N ALA A 170 -116.20 28.03 -57.59
CA ALA A 170 -116.35 28.09 -56.13
C ALA A 170 -115.41 27.10 -55.41
N ARG A 171 -115.39 25.83 -55.86
CA ARG A 171 -114.54 24.77 -55.31
C ARG A 171 -113.04 24.97 -55.58
N ASP A 172 -112.69 25.72 -56.63
CA ASP A 172 -111.31 26.08 -56.94
C ASP A 172 -110.79 27.23 -56.06
N GLU A 173 -111.64 28.16 -55.63
CA GLU A 173 -111.24 29.16 -54.64
C GLU A 173 -111.22 28.64 -53.21
N GLU A 174 -112.12 27.74 -52.83
CA GLU A 174 -112.14 27.09 -51.51
C GLU A 174 -110.81 26.36 -51.24
N ARG A 175 -110.33 25.58 -52.23
CA ARG A 175 -109.04 24.89 -52.14
C ARG A 175 -107.84 25.82 -52.03
N LYS A 176 -107.84 26.98 -52.71
CA LYS A 176 -106.76 27.98 -52.59
C LYS A 176 -106.67 28.54 -51.18
N ARG A 177 -107.81 28.87 -50.55
CA ARG A 177 -107.85 29.37 -49.16
C ARG A 177 -107.29 28.33 -48.18
N GLU A 178 -107.65 27.06 -48.36
CA GLU A 178 -107.06 25.96 -47.58
C GLU A 178 -105.54 25.80 -47.81
N GLU A 179 -105.05 25.94 -49.04
CA GLU A 179 -103.63 25.81 -49.39
C GLU A 179 -102.81 26.98 -48.84
N GLU A 180 -103.33 28.22 -48.92
CA GLU A 180 -102.73 29.42 -48.33
C GLU A 180 -102.62 29.31 -46.79
N GLU A 181 -103.67 28.84 -46.11
CA GLU A 181 -103.61 28.58 -44.66
C GLU A 181 -102.58 27.51 -44.28
N LYS A 182 -102.49 26.41 -45.05
CA LYS A 182 -101.52 25.34 -44.80
C LYS A 182 -100.08 25.84 -44.99
N MET A 183 -99.82 26.63 -46.03
CA MET A 183 -98.51 27.25 -46.26
C MET A 183 -98.12 28.21 -45.13
N HIS A 184 -99.03 29.03 -44.63
CA HIS A 184 -98.73 29.93 -43.51
C HIS A 184 -98.39 29.16 -42.22
N ARG A 185 -99.07 28.04 -41.94
CA ARG A 185 -98.79 27.19 -40.76
C ARG A 185 -97.39 26.55 -40.86
N VAL A 186 -97.04 25.99 -42.02
CA VAL A 186 -95.70 25.41 -42.26
C VAL A 186 -94.59 26.46 -42.20
N GLU A 187 -94.83 27.69 -42.67
CA GLU A 187 -93.83 28.76 -42.59
C GLU A 187 -93.64 29.30 -41.16
N GLU A 188 -94.71 29.35 -40.36
CA GLU A 188 -94.64 29.62 -38.91
C GLU A 188 -93.82 28.56 -38.17
N GLU A 189 -94.07 27.27 -38.42
CA GLU A 189 -93.31 26.18 -37.80
C GLU A 189 -91.83 26.21 -38.22
N ARG A 190 -91.53 26.40 -39.50
CA ARG A 190 -90.14 26.51 -39.99
C ARG A 190 -89.40 27.73 -39.41
N LYS A 191 -90.11 28.83 -39.10
CA LYS A 191 -89.54 29.99 -38.39
C LYS A 191 -89.19 29.64 -36.94
N ARG A 192 -90.05 28.88 -36.24
CA ARG A 192 -89.81 28.42 -34.86
C ARG A 192 -88.64 27.43 -34.81
N GLU A 193 -88.62 26.41 -35.65
CA GLU A 193 -87.49 25.48 -35.78
C GLU A 193 -86.16 26.21 -36.08
N SER A 194 -86.19 27.23 -36.95
CA SER A 194 -84.97 28.00 -37.27
C SER A 194 -84.49 28.87 -36.11
N GLN A 195 -85.39 29.34 -35.23
CA GLN A 195 -85.02 30.06 -34.01
C GLN A 195 -84.51 29.10 -32.92
N GLU A 196 -85.13 27.93 -32.78
CA GLU A 196 -84.72 26.89 -31.82
C GLU A 196 -83.35 26.31 -32.18
N ARG A 197 -83.12 25.98 -33.46
CA ARG A 197 -81.79 25.57 -33.97
C ARG A 197 -80.71 26.60 -33.68
N LYS A 198 -81.00 27.90 -33.84
CA LYS A 198 -80.05 28.97 -33.52
C LYS A 198 -79.74 29.05 -32.04
N ARG A 199 -80.74 28.96 -31.15
CA ARG A 199 -80.52 28.92 -29.70
C ARG A 199 -79.66 27.73 -29.29
N LEU A 200 -79.92 26.55 -29.86
CA LEU A 200 -79.13 25.34 -29.60
C LEU A 200 -77.71 25.46 -30.18
N GLU A 201 -77.53 26.10 -31.33
CA GLU A 201 -76.22 26.37 -31.94
C GLU A 201 -75.41 27.39 -31.13
N GLU A 202 -76.04 28.47 -30.68
CA GLU A 202 -75.50 29.48 -29.75
C GLU A 202 -75.09 28.82 -28.41
N GLU A 203 -75.98 28.02 -27.80
CA GLU A 203 -75.70 27.31 -26.55
C GLU A 203 -74.57 26.27 -26.71
N CYS A 204 -74.54 25.55 -27.84
CA CYS A 204 -73.42 24.65 -28.16
C CYS A 204 -72.11 25.42 -28.35
N GLU A 205 -72.14 26.60 -28.96
CA GLU A 205 -70.96 27.45 -29.11
C GLU A 205 -70.48 28.03 -27.78
N GLU A 206 -71.40 28.40 -26.87
CA GLU A 206 -71.08 28.83 -25.51
C GLU A 206 -70.50 27.69 -24.65
N ARG A 207 -71.10 26.49 -24.69
CA ARG A 207 -70.54 25.27 -24.08
C ARG A 207 -69.14 24.96 -24.64
N LEU A 208 -68.94 25.10 -25.95
CA LEU A 208 -67.61 24.98 -26.59
C LEU A 208 -66.63 26.08 -26.14
N LYS A 209 -67.08 27.33 -25.94
CA LYS A 209 -66.26 28.42 -25.41
C LYS A 209 -65.89 28.18 -23.94
N ALA A 210 -66.76 27.58 -23.13
CA ALA A 210 -66.46 27.17 -21.75
C ALA A 210 -65.39 26.07 -21.71
N VAL A 211 -65.61 24.95 -22.41
CA VAL A 211 -64.66 23.83 -22.49
C VAL A 211 -63.29 24.28 -23.05
N ARG A 212 -63.26 25.22 -24.01
CA ARG A 212 -61.99 25.81 -24.50
C ARG A 212 -61.24 26.60 -23.41
N LYS A 213 -61.95 27.35 -22.55
CA LYS A 213 -61.36 28.07 -21.41
C LYS A 213 -60.87 27.10 -20.33
N GLU A 214 -61.63 26.06 -20.00
CA GLU A 214 -61.24 25.02 -19.05
C GLU A 214 -59.98 24.27 -19.53
N LEU A 215 -59.96 23.86 -20.80
CA LEU A 215 -58.76 23.26 -21.42
C LEU A 215 -57.57 24.23 -21.49
N GLN A 216 -57.80 25.55 -21.49
CA GLN A 216 -56.71 26.53 -21.37
C GLN A 216 -56.21 26.63 -19.92
N ALA A 217 -57.10 26.78 -18.94
CA ALA A 217 -56.75 26.82 -17.52
C ALA A 217 -55.99 25.56 -17.06
N LEU A 218 -56.43 24.37 -17.50
CA LEU A 218 -55.76 23.09 -17.23
C LEU A 218 -54.38 22.99 -17.93
N ARG A 219 -54.17 23.66 -19.07
CA ARG A 219 -52.83 23.76 -19.69
C ARG A 219 -51.92 24.71 -18.92
N GLU A 220 -52.43 25.86 -18.48
CA GLU A 220 -51.70 26.82 -17.66
C GLU A 220 -51.39 26.23 -16.26
N GLU A 221 -52.25 25.36 -15.72
CA GLU A 221 -52.01 24.57 -14.52
C GLU A 221 -50.95 23.50 -14.72
N LYS A 222 -51.04 22.71 -15.79
CA LYS A 222 -50.01 21.73 -16.16
C LYS A 222 -48.64 22.40 -16.35
N GLU A 223 -48.60 23.58 -16.96
CA GLU A 223 -47.36 24.34 -17.15
C GLU A 223 -46.80 24.88 -15.82
N ARG A 224 -47.66 25.35 -14.90
CA ARG A 224 -47.25 25.71 -13.53
C ARG A 224 -46.68 24.50 -12.77
N ALA A 225 -47.38 23.38 -12.77
CA ALA A 225 -46.92 22.14 -12.13
C ALA A 225 -45.61 21.62 -12.73
N GLU A 226 -45.43 21.68 -14.05
CA GLU A 226 -44.16 21.35 -14.70
C GLU A 226 -43.02 22.30 -14.30
N LYS A 227 -43.29 23.59 -14.10
CA LYS A 227 -42.32 24.59 -13.63
C LYS A 227 -41.99 24.44 -12.14
N GLU A 228 -42.91 23.91 -11.35
CA GLU A 228 -42.67 23.55 -9.94
C GLU A 228 -41.83 22.28 -9.86
N TRP A 229 -42.25 21.20 -10.52
CA TRP A 229 -41.47 19.96 -10.60
C TRP A 229 -40.04 20.17 -11.14
N LYS A 230 -39.84 21.04 -12.15
CA LYS A 230 -38.49 21.40 -12.64
C LYS A 230 -37.65 22.10 -11.56
N ARG A 231 -38.23 23.06 -10.83
CA ARG A 231 -37.54 23.75 -9.72
C ARG A 231 -37.21 22.81 -8.57
N ASP A 232 -38.14 21.93 -8.20
CA ASP A 232 -37.93 20.93 -7.16
C ASP A 232 -36.81 19.95 -7.56
N VAL A 233 -36.80 19.46 -8.80
CA VAL A 233 -35.72 18.60 -9.33
C VAL A 233 -34.37 19.34 -9.36
N GLU A 234 -34.34 20.63 -9.67
CA GLU A 234 -33.11 21.45 -9.60
C GLU A 234 -32.68 21.76 -8.15
N GLU A 235 -33.62 21.84 -7.20
CA GLU A 235 -33.32 21.96 -5.78
C GLU A 235 -32.78 20.65 -5.20
N TRP A 236 -33.42 19.50 -5.47
CA TRP A 236 -32.91 18.19 -5.09
C TRP A 236 -31.53 17.90 -5.71
N LYS A 237 -31.29 18.29 -6.97
CA LYS A 237 -29.96 18.18 -7.60
C LYS A 237 -28.91 19.08 -6.92
N ARG A 238 -29.28 20.28 -6.48
CA ARG A 238 -28.38 21.13 -5.66
C ARG A 238 -28.13 20.50 -4.29
N ARG A 239 -29.18 20.02 -3.61
CA ARG A 239 -29.09 19.34 -2.30
C ARG A 239 -28.18 18.12 -2.34
N ILE A 240 -28.28 17.29 -3.38
CA ILE A 240 -27.39 16.12 -3.57
C ILE A 240 -25.93 16.57 -3.73
N LYS A 241 -25.66 17.58 -4.56
CA LYS A 241 -24.31 18.14 -4.72
C LYS A 241 -23.76 18.76 -3.43
N GLU A 242 -24.58 19.49 -2.68
CA GLU A 242 -24.21 20.03 -1.37
C GLU A 242 -23.79 18.92 -0.40
N MET A 243 -24.56 17.83 -0.31
CA MET A 243 -24.23 16.66 0.51
C MET A 243 -22.98 15.90 -0.01
N GLU A 244 -22.77 15.82 -1.33
CA GLU A 244 -21.58 15.21 -1.94
C GLU A 244 -20.32 16.05 -1.69
N GLU A 245 -20.44 17.38 -1.75
CA GLU A 245 -19.35 18.32 -1.45
C GLU A 245 -19.02 18.38 0.05
N GLU A 246 -20.03 18.39 0.93
CA GLU A 246 -19.87 18.29 2.38
C GLU A 246 -19.16 16.98 2.77
N LYS A 247 -19.64 15.83 2.27
CA LYS A 247 -18.99 14.52 2.49
C LYS A 247 -17.55 14.48 1.96
N ARG A 248 -17.30 15.06 0.78
CA ARG A 248 -15.95 15.20 0.20
C ARG A 248 -15.07 16.08 1.08
N GLU A 249 -15.62 17.11 1.73
CA GLU A 249 -14.88 17.99 2.64
C GLU A 249 -14.63 17.35 4.02
N GLU A 250 -15.56 16.56 4.55
CA GLU A 250 -15.32 15.68 5.70
C GLU A 250 -14.19 14.67 5.41
N GLN A 251 -14.20 14.03 4.24
CA GLN A 251 -13.13 13.13 3.80
C GLN A 251 -11.78 13.85 3.71
N ASN A 252 -11.74 15.02 3.05
CA ASN A 252 -10.52 15.85 2.98
C ASN A 252 -10.06 16.33 4.38
N ALA A 253 -10.98 16.58 5.31
CA ALA A 253 -10.66 16.98 6.68
C ALA A 253 -10.11 15.80 7.50
N ALA A 254 -10.67 14.61 7.34
CA ALA A 254 -10.18 13.37 7.94
C ALA A 254 -8.78 13.00 7.42
N GLU A 255 -8.56 13.08 6.10
CA GLU A 255 -7.24 12.90 5.49
C GLU A 255 -6.22 13.92 6.02
N LYS A 256 -6.58 15.21 6.08
CA LYS A 256 -5.71 16.25 6.68
C LYS A 256 -5.45 16.03 8.17
N MET A 257 -6.39 15.45 8.92
CA MET A 257 -6.18 15.09 10.32
C MET A 257 -5.23 13.89 10.45
N LEU A 258 -5.42 12.85 9.64
CA LEU A 258 -4.56 11.67 9.59
C LEU A 258 -3.14 12.02 9.15
N GLN A 259 -3.00 12.90 8.16
CA GLN A 259 -1.70 13.41 7.68
C GLN A 259 -0.99 14.26 8.76
N LYS A 260 -1.72 15.07 9.53
CA LYS A 260 -1.17 15.79 10.69
C LYS A 260 -0.69 14.82 11.77
N SER A 261 -1.52 13.84 12.14
CA SER A 261 -1.15 12.79 13.11
C SER A 261 0.08 12.00 12.65
N LEU A 262 0.14 11.58 11.38
CA LEU A 262 1.30 10.90 10.80
C LEU A 262 2.57 11.77 10.86
N ASN A 263 2.47 13.05 10.48
CA ASN A 263 3.58 14.00 10.59
C ASN A 263 4.03 14.21 12.04
N GLU A 264 3.10 14.27 13.00
CA GLU A 264 3.42 14.34 14.43
C GLU A 264 4.12 13.07 14.92
N HIS A 265 3.68 11.88 14.51
CA HIS A 265 4.36 10.62 14.81
C HIS A 265 5.77 10.56 14.20
N ILE A 266 5.95 10.99 12.94
CA ILE A 266 7.25 11.09 12.26
C ILE A 266 8.17 12.08 12.99
N ASN A 267 7.65 13.24 13.40
CA ASN A 267 8.41 14.25 14.15
C ASN A 267 8.83 13.74 15.54
N GLN A 268 7.91 13.09 16.28
CA GLN A 268 8.24 12.45 17.56
C GLN A 268 9.29 11.34 17.39
N TRP A 269 9.22 10.55 16.31
CA TRP A 269 10.24 9.53 16.03
C TRP A 269 11.60 10.16 15.74
N HIS A 270 11.66 11.20 14.90
CA HIS A 270 12.89 11.95 14.64
C HIS A 270 13.47 12.58 15.92
N GLN A 271 12.63 13.10 16.81
CA GLN A 271 13.08 13.64 18.09
C GLN A 271 13.63 12.55 19.01
N ARG A 272 12.93 11.41 19.17
CA ARG A 272 13.41 10.26 19.94
C ARG A 272 14.73 9.73 19.40
N GLU A 273 14.88 9.64 18.08
CA GLU A 273 16.13 9.23 17.43
C GLU A 273 17.26 10.26 17.63
N GLN A 274 16.96 11.57 17.58
CA GLN A 274 17.94 12.61 17.89
C GLN A 274 18.37 12.58 19.37
N GLU A 275 17.45 12.30 20.29
CA GLU A 275 17.73 12.12 21.72
C GLU A 275 18.52 10.83 22.00
N ASN A 276 18.20 9.74 21.31
CA ASN A 276 18.95 8.48 21.34
C ASN A 276 20.40 8.72 20.86
N ARG A 277 20.59 9.40 19.72
CA ARG A 277 21.92 9.83 19.23
C ARG A 277 22.66 10.74 20.23
N LYS A 278 21.98 11.67 20.92
CA LYS A 278 22.60 12.49 21.99
C LYS A 278 23.06 11.62 23.15
N SER A 279 22.23 10.66 23.60
CA SER A 279 22.57 9.75 24.71
C SER A 279 23.76 8.84 24.36
N GLN A 280 23.77 8.27 23.16
CA GLN A 280 24.87 7.44 22.65
C GLN A 280 26.17 8.26 22.54
N ASN A 281 26.12 9.48 22.01
CA ASN A 281 27.29 10.37 21.97
C ASN A 281 27.79 10.74 23.37
N ALA A 282 26.89 11.00 24.33
CA ALA A 282 27.29 11.23 25.72
C ALA A 282 27.97 10.00 26.35
N THR A 283 27.44 8.80 26.12
CA THR A 283 28.05 7.53 26.57
C THR A 283 29.41 7.29 25.90
N LEU A 284 29.56 7.57 24.60
CA LEU A 284 30.83 7.45 23.89
C LEU A 284 31.85 8.48 24.39
N GLN A 285 31.45 9.72 24.65
CA GLN A 285 32.31 10.73 25.28
C GLN A 285 32.72 10.35 26.70
N GLN A 286 31.85 9.70 27.49
CA GLN A 286 32.21 9.21 28.82
C GLN A 286 33.21 8.04 28.74
N ARG A 287 33.03 7.12 27.78
CA ARG A 287 34.00 6.04 27.51
C ARG A 287 35.35 6.59 27.02
N LEU A 288 35.33 7.60 26.15
CA LEU A 288 36.53 8.28 25.68
C LEU A 288 37.27 8.96 26.84
N ARG A 289 36.60 9.77 27.65
CA ARG A 289 37.20 10.39 28.86
C ARG A 289 37.79 9.37 29.82
N LYS A 290 37.14 8.22 30.00
CA LYS A 290 37.71 7.14 30.82
C LYS A 290 38.99 6.59 30.19
N ALA A 291 38.99 6.31 28.89
CA ALA A 291 40.16 5.83 28.18
C ALA A 291 41.31 6.85 28.19
N GLU A 292 41.01 8.15 28.07
CA GLU A 292 41.96 9.26 28.24
C GLU A 292 42.59 9.21 29.65
N THR A 293 41.80 9.12 30.72
CA THR A 293 42.34 8.98 32.09
C THR A 293 43.07 7.65 32.35
N ASP A 294 42.62 6.55 31.75
CA ASP A 294 43.28 5.24 31.87
C ASP A 294 44.67 5.28 31.16
N LEU A 295 44.80 6.04 30.06
CA LEU A 295 46.06 6.29 29.36
C LEU A 295 46.98 7.25 30.14
N GLU A 296 46.46 8.34 30.71
CA GLU A 296 47.22 9.23 31.60
C GLU A 296 47.85 8.46 32.78
N VAL A 297 47.10 7.52 33.38
CA VAL A 297 47.61 6.64 34.44
C VAL A 297 48.65 5.64 33.93
N GLN A 298 48.53 5.14 32.70
CA GLN A 298 49.59 4.31 32.09
C GLN A 298 50.85 5.11 31.78
N GLU A 299 50.72 6.35 31.30
CA GLU A 299 51.86 7.25 31.07
C GLU A 299 52.58 7.62 32.38
N GLN A 300 51.84 7.88 33.46
CA GLN A 300 52.41 8.11 34.79
C GLN A 300 53.22 6.88 35.25
N ARG A 301 52.65 5.66 35.15
CA ARG A 301 53.37 4.42 35.50
C ARG A 301 54.59 4.16 34.63
N LEU A 302 54.52 4.47 33.33
CA LEU A 302 55.67 4.37 32.42
C LEU A 302 56.76 5.37 32.81
N ASN A 303 56.41 6.60 33.16
CA ASN A 303 57.35 7.62 33.64
C ASN A 303 57.95 7.25 35.00
N GLU A 304 57.21 6.61 35.90
CA GLU A 304 57.74 6.03 37.14
C GLU A 304 58.72 4.88 36.84
N SER A 305 58.34 3.93 35.98
CA SER A 305 59.22 2.85 35.53
C SER A 305 60.50 3.40 34.89
N ASN A 306 60.41 4.41 34.03
CA ASN A 306 61.57 5.06 33.41
C ASN A 306 62.48 5.70 34.46
N ARG A 307 61.94 6.40 35.48
CA ARG A 307 62.73 6.92 36.61
C ARG A 307 63.41 5.81 37.42
N HIS A 308 62.78 4.64 37.56
CA HIS A 308 63.41 3.47 38.17
C HIS A 308 64.54 2.90 37.29
N CYS A 309 64.34 2.81 35.98
CA CYS A 309 65.38 2.41 35.02
C CYS A 309 66.57 3.39 35.03
N SER A 310 66.34 4.71 35.03
CA SER A 310 67.41 5.71 35.13
C SER A 310 68.21 5.55 36.42
N LYS A 311 67.55 5.36 37.58
CA LYS A 311 68.26 5.10 38.86
C LYS A 311 69.05 3.80 38.87
N LEU A 312 68.57 2.77 38.17
CA LEU A 312 69.32 1.52 38.01
C LEU A 312 70.52 1.73 37.07
N GLN A 313 70.39 2.56 36.03
CA GLN A 313 71.48 2.93 35.15
C GLN A 313 72.53 3.78 35.87
N GLU A 314 72.13 4.84 36.59
CA GLU A 314 72.99 5.63 37.49
C GLU A 314 73.77 4.70 38.44
N ARG A 315 73.08 3.71 39.05
CA ARG A 315 73.72 2.75 39.95
C ARG A 315 74.64 1.73 39.26
N VAL A 316 74.42 1.44 37.98
CA VAL A 316 75.35 0.63 37.16
C VAL A 316 76.58 1.47 36.81
N GLU A 317 76.41 2.72 36.39
CA GLU A 317 77.50 3.66 36.09
C GLU A 317 78.39 3.90 37.34
N GLU A 318 77.79 4.09 38.52
CA GLU A 318 78.52 4.12 39.82
C GLU A 318 79.33 2.83 40.09
N LEU A 319 78.80 1.66 39.74
CA LEU A 319 79.46 0.37 39.96
C LEU A 319 80.56 0.11 38.93
N GLU A 320 80.39 0.56 37.69
CA GLU A 320 81.42 0.53 36.64
C GLU A 320 82.58 1.46 36.99
N GLU A 321 82.31 2.68 37.49
CA GLU A 321 83.36 3.57 38.02
C GLU A 321 84.10 2.94 39.21
N GLN A 322 83.39 2.34 40.17
CA GLN A 322 84.00 1.65 41.31
C GLN A 322 84.83 0.43 40.91
N LEU A 323 84.42 -0.30 39.87
CA LEU A 323 85.19 -1.40 39.29
C LEU A 323 86.44 -0.90 38.57
N GLU A 324 86.35 0.21 37.84
CA GLU A 324 87.47 0.78 37.11
C GLU A 324 88.50 1.44 38.07
N ASP A 325 88.05 2.07 39.16
CA ASP A 325 88.91 2.46 40.29
C ASP A 325 89.49 1.24 41.02
N GLY A 326 88.79 0.10 41.00
CA GLY A 326 89.35 -1.20 41.38
C GLY A 326 90.52 -1.60 40.48
N ARG A 327 90.33 -1.58 39.16
CA ARG A 327 91.39 -1.89 38.18
C ARG A 327 92.58 -0.94 38.29
N ARG A 328 92.33 0.37 38.41
CA ARG A 328 93.38 1.39 38.58
C ARG A 328 94.26 1.07 39.79
N ARG A 329 93.66 0.83 40.97
CA ARG A 329 94.41 0.48 42.19
C ARG A 329 95.14 -0.86 42.10
N VAL A 330 94.59 -1.85 41.39
CA VAL A 330 95.30 -3.12 41.12
C VAL A 330 96.50 -2.88 40.20
N ALA A 331 96.33 -2.13 39.11
CA ALA A 331 97.42 -1.79 38.20
C ALA A 331 98.52 -0.97 38.90
N GLU A 332 98.17 -0.02 39.77
CA GLU A 332 99.11 0.71 40.63
C GLU A 332 99.86 -0.22 41.59
N ALA A 333 99.18 -1.20 42.20
CA ALA A 333 99.81 -2.19 43.06
C ALA A 333 100.75 -3.14 42.28
N GLU A 334 100.39 -3.54 41.06
CA GLU A 334 101.26 -4.29 40.14
C GLU A 334 102.47 -3.45 39.70
N ASP A 335 102.29 -2.14 39.52
CA ASP A 335 103.36 -1.19 39.21
C ASP A 335 104.34 -1.01 40.37
N VAL A 336 103.86 -1.06 41.62
CA VAL A 336 104.68 -1.05 42.84
C VAL A 336 105.35 -2.40 43.05
N ALA A 337 104.66 -3.51 42.81
CA ALA A 337 105.23 -4.85 42.89
C ALA A 337 106.37 -5.04 41.88
N ARG A 338 106.19 -4.63 40.61
CA ARG A 338 107.26 -4.67 39.59
C ARG A 338 108.48 -3.84 40.00
N LYS A 339 108.30 -2.64 40.57
CA LYS A 339 109.41 -1.83 41.10
C LYS A 339 110.14 -2.52 42.26
N ALA A 340 109.40 -3.19 43.15
CA ALA A 340 109.99 -3.98 44.24
C ALA A 340 110.75 -5.22 43.73
N ASP A 341 110.25 -5.88 42.68
CA ASP A 341 110.94 -7.00 42.02
C ASP A 341 112.20 -6.54 41.25
N GLU A 342 112.16 -5.37 40.60
CA GLU A 342 113.31 -4.71 39.98
C GLU A 342 114.38 -4.34 41.02
N GLU A 343 113.99 -3.72 42.14
CA GLU A 343 114.89 -3.41 43.25
C GLU A 343 115.47 -4.69 43.89
N LEU A 344 114.67 -5.76 44.03
CA LEU A 344 115.11 -7.06 44.52
C LEU A 344 116.05 -7.77 43.53
N ALA A 345 115.85 -7.62 42.22
CA ALA A 345 116.79 -8.12 41.21
C ALA A 345 118.14 -7.41 41.31
N VAL A 346 118.15 -6.07 41.38
CA VAL A 346 119.37 -5.27 41.59
C VAL A 346 120.05 -5.62 42.93
N ALA A 347 119.29 -5.91 43.99
CA ALA A 347 119.83 -6.38 45.25
C ALA A 347 120.49 -7.77 45.14
N LYS A 348 119.86 -8.70 44.41
CA LYS A 348 120.43 -10.04 44.11
C LYS A 348 121.70 -9.93 43.28
N GLU A 349 121.73 -9.08 42.25
CA GLU A 349 122.94 -8.83 41.44
C GLU A 349 124.09 -8.26 42.28
N ARG A 350 123.81 -7.29 43.17
CA ARG A 350 124.82 -6.75 44.10
C ARG A 350 125.36 -7.80 45.06
N LEU A 351 124.49 -8.65 45.61
CA LEU A 351 124.90 -9.76 46.47
C LEU A 351 125.70 -10.82 45.70
N LEU A 352 125.32 -11.14 44.47
CA LEU A 352 126.08 -12.05 43.59
C LEU A 352 127.46 -11.48 43.26
N LEU A 353 127.57 -10.18 42.97
CA LEU A 353 128.87 -9.52 42.75
C LEU A 353 129.72 -9.53 44.04
N GLN A 354 129.11 -9.30 45.20
CA GLN A 354 129.79 -9.39 46.49
C GLN A 354 130.23 -10.82 46.82
N GLU A 355 129.42 -11.84 46.47
CA GLU A 355 129.77 -13.26 46.62
C GLU A 355 130.93 -13.65 45.70
N ASN A 356 130.89 -13.25 44.42
CA ASN A 356 132.02 -13.43 43.49
C ASN A 356 133.28 -12.69 43.96
N GLU A 357 133.17 -11.48 44.51
CA GLU A 357 134.29 -10.77 45.13
C GLU A 357 134.86 -11.53 46.35
N LEU A 358 134.00 -12.05 47.23
CA LEU A 358 134.40 -12.83 48.40
C LEU A 358 135.00 -14.18 48.02
N GLN A 359 134.48 -14.82 46.97
CA GLN A 359 135.00 -16.06 46.43
C GLN A 359 136.35 -15.82 45.74
N SER A 360 136.50 -14.77 44.93
CA SER A 360 137.79 -14.36 44.36
C SER A 360 138.80 -14.06 45.48
N LYS A 361 138.39 -13.36 46.54
CA LYS A 361 139.24 -13.13 47.74
C LYS A 361 139.55 -14.41 48.50
N SER A 362 138.67 -15.42 48.48
CA SER A 362 138.89 -16.74 49.09
C SER A 362 139.85 -17.58 48.25
N GLU A 363 139.69 -17.60 46.92
CA GLU A 363 140.59 -18.25 45.97
C GLU A 363 141.97 -17.57 45.97
N GLU A 364 142.02 -16.24 46.05
CA GLU A 364 143.23 -15.48 46.35
C GLU A 364 143.84 -15.91 47.68
N LEU A 365 143.07 -15.97 48.78
CA LEU A 365 143.57 -16.44 50.08
C LEU A 365 144.00 -17.92 50.09
N MET A 366 143.48 -18.76 49.19
CA MET A 366 143.91 -20.15 49.00
C MET A 366 145.14 -20.27 48.09
N SER A 367 145.31 -19.37 47.11
CA SER A 367 146.55 -19.21 46.35
C SER A 367 147.67 -18.61 47.22
N GLN A 368 147.30 -17.67 48.10
CA GLN A 368 148.17 -17.08 49.10
C GLN A 368 148.49 -18.12 50.16
N SER A 369 147.57 -18.93 50.68
CA SER A 369 147.92 -19.98 51.65
C SER A 369 148.80 -21.07 51.05
N SER A 370 148.56 -21.49 49.80
CA SER A 370 149.38 -22.51 49.11
C SER A 370 150.72 -22.00 48.56
N SER A 371 150.94 -20.69 48.54
CA SER A 371 152.27 -20.06 48.40
C SER A 371 152.89 -19.72 49.76
N GLN A 372 152.08 -19.36 50.76
CA GLN A 372 152.46 -19.09 52.15
C GLN A 372 152.84 -20.35 52.91
N VAL A 373 152.47 -21.56 52.50
CA VAL A 373 153.07 -22.81 53.02
C VAL A 373 154.51 -23.00 52.52
N ARG A 374 154.89 -22.40 51.39
CA ARG A 374 156.28 -22.34 50.91
C ARG A 374 157.03 -21.16 51.51
N VAL A 375 156.36 -20.01 51.61
CA VAL A 375 156.92 -18.76 52.14
C VAL A 375 156.89 -18.68 53.67
N SER A 376 156.14 -19.51 54.41
CA SER A 376 156.19 -19.55 55.88
C SER A 376 157.49 -20.11 56.45
N ALA A 377 158.25 -20.86 55.64
CA ALA A 377 159.64 -21.21 55.94
C ALA A 377 160.58 -19.97 55.97
N GLU A 378 160.21 -18.89 55.28
CA GLU A 378 161.00 -17.65 55.12
C GLU A 378 160.37 -16.47 55.91
N VAL A 379 159.05 -16.49 56.10
CA VAL A 379 158.29 -15.45 56.82
C VAL A 379 158.39 -15.58 58.34
N GLU A 380 158.80 -16.73 58.88
CA GLU A 380 159.17 -16.79 60.30
C GLU A 380 160.41 -15.92 60.61
N GLU A 381 161.28 -15.69 59.62
CA GLU A 381 162.45 -14.81 59.71
C GLU A 381 162.12 -13.34 59.32
N LEU A 382 161.13 -13.11 58.44
CA LEU A 382 160.68 -11.76 58.06
C LEU A 382 159.58 -11.15 58.96
N ARG A 383 158.85 -11.97 59.74
CA ARG A 383 157.87 -11.53 60.76
C ARG A 383 158.49 -10.56 61.78
N SER A 384 159.79 -10.71 62.07
CA SER A 384 160.54 -9.81 62.95
C SER A 384 160.70 -8.37 62.43
N GLN A 385 160.47 -8.13 61.13
CA GLN A 385 160.79 -6.87 60.45
C GLN A 385 159.53 -6.08 60.02
N LEU A 386 158.49 -6.78 59.52
CA LEU A 386 157.30 -6.15 58.92
C LEU A 386 156.38 -5.43 59.93
N SER A 387 156.50 -5.72 61.23
CA SER A 387 155.76 -5.04 62.31
C SER A 387 156.06 -3.53 62.44
N ARG A 388 157.01 -2.97 61.69
CA ARG A 388 157.49 -1.58 61.83
C ARG A 388 157.00 -0.60 60.77
N LEU A 389 156.30 -1.05 59.73
CA LEU A 389 155.86 -0.19 58.60
C LEU A 389 154.35 -0.03 58.44
N ASN A 390 153.52 -0.87 59.09
CA ASN A 390 152.05 -0.87 58.97
C ASN A 390 151.33 0.31 59.66
N ILE A 391 152.01 1.45 59.86
CA ILE A 391 151.50 2.64 60.53
C ILE A 391 151.45 3.86 59.58
N ARG A 392 152.16 3.83 58.44
CA ARG A 392 152.36 5.01 57.57
C ARG A 392 151.42 5.12 56.36
N ASN A 393 150.54 4.15 56.13
CA ASN A 393 149.71 4.06 54.91
C ASN A 393 148.22 4.46 55.09
N LYS A 394 147.85 5.12 56.20
CA LYS A 394 146.46 5.57 56.47
C LYS A 394 146.18 7.07 56.24
N GLU A 395 147.14 7.81 55.66
CA GLU A 395 147.10 9.27 55.55
C GLU A 395 146.55 9.82 54.21
N LEU A 396 146.28 8.95 53.21
CA LEU A 396 146.10 9.37 51.80
C LEU A 396 144.68 9.26 51.24
N GLU A 397 143.68 8.83 52.01
CA GLU A 397 142.33 8.54 51.50
C GLU A 397 141.36 9.75 51.47
N PHE A 398 141.75 10.93 51.96
CA PHE A 398 140.79 11.98 52.37
C PHE A 398 140.64 13.22 51.45
N GLN A 399 140.99 13.17 50.15
CA GLN A 399 140.88 14.35 49.26
C GLN A 399 140.43 14.06 47.81
N ASN A 400 139.17 13.64 47.59
CA ASN A 400 138.49 13.87 46.28
C ASN A 400 136.96 13.64 46.29
N SER A 401 136.16 14.71 46.43
CA SER A 401 134.73 14.71 46.00
C SER A 401 134.15 16.14 45.95
N GLY A 402 133.52 16.55 44.83
CA GLY A 402 132.59 17.69 44.84
C GLY A 402 132.65 18.69 43.67
N ARG A 403 132.20 18.30 42.46
CA ARG A 403 131.87 19.24 41.34
C ARG A 403 130.68 18.77 40.47
N SER A 404 129.59 18.31 41.07
CA SER A 404 128.45 17.71 40.33
C SER A 404 127.08 18.39 40.52
N ASN A 405 126.96 19.41 41.39
CA ASN A 405 125.66 19.77 41.98
C ASN A 405 124.92 20.96 41.31
N ASP A 406 125.57 21.73 40.45
CA ASP A 406 124.99 22.96 39.89
C ASP A 406 124.40 22.78 38.47
N HIS A 407 124.97 21.89 37.65
CA HIS A 407 124.47 21.64 36.29
C HIS A 407 123.08 20.97 36.31
N ALA A 408 122.84 20.06 37.27
CA ALA A 408 121.53 19.45 37.50
C ALA A 408 120.45 20.47 37.93
N ARG A 409 120.84 21.59 38.54
CA ARG A 409 119.91 22.60 39.07
C ARG A 409 119.32 23.47 37.95
N MET A 410 120.12 23.88 36.96
CA MET A 410 119.62 24.61 35.79
C MET A 410 118.68 23.76 34.93
N LEU A 411 119.03 22.49 34.66
CA LEU A 411 118.20 21.60 33.85
C LEU A 411 116.79 21.42 34.45
N LYS A 412 116.69 21.31 35.78
CA LYS A 412 115.40 21.22 36.47
C LYS A 412 114.58 22.50 36.32
N GLN A 413 115.16 23.67 36.62
CA GLN A 413 114.46 24.96 36.48
C GLN A 413 113.93 25.21 35.06
N HIS A 414 114.66 24.78 34.03
CA HIS A 414 114.24 24.95 32.64
C HIS A 414 113.09 24.01 32.23
N ALA A 415 113.01 22.81 32.83
CA ALA A 415 111.92 21.87 32.65
C ALA A 415 110.64 22.30 33.41
N ASP A 416 110.80 22.81 34.65
CA ASP A 416 109.71 23.31 35.48
C ASP A 416 109.00 24.50 34.79
N ALA A 417 109.77 25.44 34.20
CA ALA A 417 109.23 26.60 33.48
C ALA A 417 108.40 26.22 32.23
N LEU A 418 108.91 25.30 31.39
CA LEU A 418 108.19 24.80 30.22
C LEU A 418 106.91 24.04 30.61
N SER A 419 106.94 23.34 31.73
CA SER A 419 105.78 22.63 32.28
C SER A 419 104.68 23.60 32.75
N SER A 420 105.05 24.70 33.40
CA SER A 420 104.09 25.75 33.79
C SER A 420 103.41 26.38 32.58
N MET A 421 104.19 26.78 31.56
CA MET A 421 103.67 27.40 30.35
C MET A 421 102.72 26.47 29.56
N ARG A 422 103.04 25.17 29.48
CA ARG A 422 102.15 24.16 28.88
C ARG A 422 100.83 24.02 29.65
N LEU A 423 100.89 24.06 30.99
CA LEU A 423 99.72 23.93 31.86
C LEU A 423 98.82 25.16 31.81
N GLU A 424 99.39 26.36 31.67
CA GLU A 424 98.64 27.61 31.45
C GLU A 424 97.96 27.64 30.07
N LEU A 425 98.67 27.24 29.01
CA LEU A 425 98.07 27.11 27.68
C LEU A 425 96.92 26.09 27.66
N GLN A 426 97.09 24.95 28.35
CA GLN A 426 96.04 23.94 28.47
C GLN A 426 94.81 24.47 29.23
N ARG A 427 95.01 25.24 30.31
CA ARG A 427 93.92 25.91 31.04
C ARG A 427 93.18 26.93 30.17
N ALA A 428 93.90 27.73 29.39
CA ALA A 428 93.31 28.70 28.47
C ALA A 428 92.45 27.99 27.39
N HIS A 429 92.93 26.89 26.82
CA HIS A 429 92.13 26.10 25.88
C HIS A 429 90.88 25.47 26.53
N THR A 430 90.97 24.94 27.76
CA THR A 430 89.78 24.41 28.44
C THR A 430 88.76 25.48 28.78
N GLU A 431 89.20 26.69 29.14
CA GLU A 431 88.30 27.80 29.48
C GLU A 431 87.62 28.40 28.24
N GLU A 432 88.32 28.48 27.10
CA GLU A 432 87.72 28.91 25.83
C GLU A 432 86.73 27.86 25.28
N ILE A 433 87.03 26.56 25.43
CA ILE A 433 86.06 25.49 25.11
C ILE A 433 84.83 25.60 26.01
N ARG A 434 85.00 25.82 27.33
CA ARG A 434 83.91 26.03 28.29
C ARG A 434 83.07 27.26 27.93
N ARG A 435 83.71 28.33 27.45
CA ARG A 435 83.04 29.54 26.97
C ARG A 435 82.20 29.27 25.71
N LEU A 436 82.79 28.66 24.68
CA LEU A 436 82.09 28.37 23.42
C LEU A 436 80.93 27.40 23.64
N GLN A 437 81.07 26.42 24.53
CA GLN A 437 79.97 25.56 24.98
C GLN A 437 78.85 26.36 25.66
N GLN A 438 79.20 27.32 26.52
CA GLN A 438 78.24 28.18 27.21
C GLN A 438 77.53 29.15 26.25
N GLU A 439 78.20 29.65 25.21
CA GLU A 439 77.60 30.48 24.16
C GLU A 439 76.64 29.65 23.28
N VAL A 440 77.05 28.48 22.78
CA VAL A 440 76.19 27.56 22.01
C VAL A 440 74.98 27.08 22.81
N ASP A 441 75.14 26.76 24.09
CA ASP A 441 74.00 26.38 24.94
C ASP A 441 73.12 27.57 25.34
N ASN A 442 73.52 28.82 25.11
CA ASN A 442 72.65 29.99 25.24
C ASN A 442 71.91 30.28 23.93
N GLU A 443 72.55 30.17 22.76
CA GLU A 443 71.88 30.20 21.46
C GLU A 443 70.77 29.14 21.41
N ARG A 444 71.09 27.89 21.76
CA ARG A 444 70.12 26.79 21.89
C ARG A 444 69.03 27.00 22.94
N LYS A 445 69.11 28.01 23.82
CA LYS A 445 68.01 28.40 24.72
C LYS A 445 67.14 29.47 24.05
N ASN A 446 67.76 30.45 23.40
CA ASN A 446 67.08 31.47 22.61
C ASN A 446 66.27 30.83 21.47
N ASP A 447 66.87 29.95 20.66
CA ASP A 447 66.19 29.20 19.58
C ASP A 447 64.93 28.47 20.10
N ARG A 448 65.03 27.87 21.30
CA ARG A 448 63.93 27.15 21.93
C ARG A 448 62.86 28.09 22.48
N GLN A 449 63.23 29.28 22.97
CA GLN A 449 62.28 30.32 23.37
C GLN A 449 61.56 30.92 22.15
N GLU A 450 62.28 31.26 21.09
CA GLU A 450 61.70 31.76 19.84
C GLU A 450 60.74 30.74 19.21
N LEU A 451 61.12 29.47 19.11
CA LEU A 451 60.21 28.40 18.66
C LEU A 451 59.00 28.19 19.58
N GLU A 452 59.13 28.39 20.89
CA GLU A 452 58.00 28.30 21.81
C GLU A 452 57.07 29.53 21.70
N GLU A 453 57.62 30.71 21.42
CA GLU A 453 56.85 31.94 21.14
C GLU A 453 56.17 31.91 19.78
N GLU A 454 56.83 31.46 18.72
CA GLU A 454 56.19 31.20 17.42
C GLU A 454 55.06 30.18 17.56
N LYS A 455 55.29 29.07 18.29
CA LYS A 455 54.26 28.07 18.58
C LYS A 455 53.06 28.68 19.32
N LYS A 456 53.29 29.55 20.31
CA LYS A 456 52.22 30.29 21.02
C LYS A 456 51.48 31.24 20.08
N GLN A 457 52.18 31.98 19.22
CA GLN A 457 51.55 32.87 18.23
C GLN A 457 50.73 32.11 17.18
N VAL A 458 51.20 30.96 16.69
CA VAL A 458 50.48 30.10 15.74
C VAL A 458 49.26 29.48 16.40
N GLN A 459 49.39 28.99 17.65
CA GLN A 459 48.27 28.49 18.45
C GLN A 459 47.21 29.60 18.66
N GLN A 460 47.63 30.80 19.06
CA GLN A 460 46.74 31.95 19.24
C GLN A 460 46.02 32.33 17.94
N LYS A 461 46.73 32.46 16.82
CA LYS A 461 46.12 32.77 15.50
C LYS A 461 45.11 31.70 15.08
N MET A 462 45.40 30.42 15.33
CA MET A 462 44.48 29.30 15.08
C MET A 462 43.24 29.37 15.98
N GLU A 463 43.39 29.75 17.25
CA GLU A 463 42.26 29.94 18.18
C GLU A 463 41.43 31.19 17.84
N GLU A 464 42.04 32.29 17.41
CA GLU A 464 41.36 33.50 16.93
C GLU A 464 40.54 33.23 15.65
N GLU A 465 41.10 32.52 14.67
CA GLU A 465 40.35 32.09 13.47
C GLU A 465 39.25 31.08 13.81
N LYS A 466 39.50 30.14 14.72
CA LYS A 466 38.48 29.22 15.25
C LYS A 466 37.35 29.93 15.99
N VAL A 467 37.61 31.07 16.62
CA VAL A 467 36.59 31.97 17.19
C VAL A 467 35.86 32.74 16.08
N ARG A 468 36.57 33.31 15.09
CA ARG A 468 35.96 34.00 13.93
C ARG A 468 35.02 33.11 13.14
N LEU A 469 35.44 31.89 12.80
CA LEU A 469 34.64 30.92 12.05
C LEU A 469 33.40 30.47 12.85
N LYS A 470 33.54 30.24 14.17
CA LYS A 470 32.38 29.99 15.05
C LYS A 470 31.42 31.16 15.12
N GLU A 471 31.93 32.39 15.08
CA GLU A 471 31.14 33.61 15.14
C GLU A 471 30.42 33.92 13.81
N GLN A 472 31.07 33.66 12.67
CA GLN A 472 30.44 33.66 11.36
C GLN A 472 29.33 32.61 11.26
N LEU A 473 29.59 31.38 11.73
CA LEU A 473 28.60 30.31 11.78
C LEU A 473 27.41 30.66 12.69
N ARG A 474 27.65 31.27 13.86
CA ARG A 474 26.58 31.79 14.72
C ARG A 474 25.74 32.83 14.00
N LYS A 475 26.35 33.83 13.35
CA LYS A 475 25.63 34.88 12.62
C LYS A 475 24.82 34.34 11.45
N ALA A 476 25.35 33.38 10.70
CA ALA A 476 24.62 32.69 9.64
C ALA A 476 23.42 31.89 10.19
N LEU A 477 23.59 31.15 11.29
CA LEU A 477 22.50 30.44 11.96
C LEU A 477 21.45 31.40 12.52
N GLU A 478 21.86 32.50 13.15
CA GLU A 478 20.94 33.55 13.62
C GLU A 478 20.19 34.22 12.46
N GLU A 479 20.81 34.44 11.30
CA GLU A 479 20.12 34.94 10.11
C GLU A 479 19.09 33.95 9.56
N VAL A 480 19.41 32.65 9.51
CA VAL A 480 18.45 31.60 9.12
C VAL A 480 17.29 31.51 10.13
N ILE A 481 17.58 31.51 11.44
CA ILE A 481 16.56 31.53 12.51
C ILE A 481 15.70 32.79 12.42
N ARG A 482 16.30 33.96 12.13
CA ARG A 482 15.59 35.24 12.01
C ARG A 482 14.69 35.29 10.77
N LYS A 483 15.15 34.74 9.62
CA LYS A 483 14.35 34.55 8.40
C LYS A 483 13.19 33.61 8.64
N HIS A 484 13.46 32.43 9.19
CA HIS A 484 12.41 31.45 9.53
C HIS A 484 11.40 32.00 10.55
N ALA A 485 11.86 32.79 11.54
CA ALA A 485 10.97 33.48 12.47
C ALA A 485 10.15 34.62 11.81
N SER A 486 10.61 35.25 10.73
CA SER A 486 9.77 36.15 9.93
C SER A 486 8.80 35.40 9.02
N GLU A 487 9.21 34.27 8.42
CA GLU A 487 8.35 33.40 7.59
C GLU A 487 7.23 32.78 8.43
N LEU A 488 7.53 32.29 9.63
CA LEU A 488 6.54 31.82 10.62
C LEU A 488 5.57 32.93 11.03
N ARG A 489 6.06 34.15 11.28
CA ARG A 489 5.18 35.29 11.61
C ARG A 489 4.34 35.76 10.42
N HIS A 490 4.86 35.67 9.20
CA HIS A 490 4.11 36.00 7.98
C HIS A 490 3.02 34.97 7.68
N THR A 491 3.34 33.68 7.78
CA THR A 491 2.36 32.58 7.63
C THR A 491 1.30 32.61 8.72
N HIS A 492 1.64 32.87 9.99
CA HIS A 492 0.65 33.10 11.05
C HIS A 492 -0.22 34.33 10.76
N ALA A 493 0.36 35.45 10.31
CA ALA A 493 -0.41 36.65 9.97
C ALA A 493 -1.34 36.46 8.77
N MET A 494 -0.95 35.65 7.77
CA MET A 494 -1.85 35.26 6.68
C MET A 494 -2.96 34.33 7.17
N LEU A 495 -2.63 33.33 7.97
CA LEU A 495 -3.60 32.35 8.49
C LEU A 495 -4.59 32.99 9.49
N ASP A 496 -4.16 34.01 10.23
CA ASP A 496 -5.04 34.82 11.09
C ASP A 496 -5.85 35.88 10.31
N ALA A 497 -5.40 36.29 9.11
CA ALA A 497 -6.22 37.06 8.18
C ALA A 497 -7.27 36.17 7.49
N GLU A 498 -6.89 34.96 7.10
CA GLU A 498 -7.77 33.93 6.55
C GLU A 498 -8.89 33.58 7.56
N LYS A 499 -8.55 33.28 8.82
CA LYS A 499 -9.52 33.11 9.92
C LYS A 499 -10.49 34.29 10.06
N LYS A 500 -10.03 35.53 9.89
CA LYS A 500 -10.91 36.70 9.94
C LYS A 500 -11.86 36.75 8.76
N THR A 501 -11.41 36.37 7.56
CA THR A 501 -12.30 36.27 6.40
C THR A 501 -13.30 35.11 6.51
N THR A 502 -12.93 33.96 7.10
CA THR A 502 -13.88 32.88 7.37
C THR A 502 -14.89 33.27 8.45
N GLN A 503 -14.45 33.90 9.55
CA GLN A 503 -15.36 34.42 10.59
C GLN A 503 -16.33 35.47 10.03
N GLN A 504 -15.87 36.38 9.16
CA GLN A 504 -16.76 37.35 8.51
C GLN A 504 -17.76 36.68 7.53
N PHE A 505 -17.39 35.54 6.93
CA PHE A 505 -18.29 34.75 6.12
C PHE A 505 -19.30 33.97 6.97
N GLU A 506 -18.86 33.36 8.08
CA GLU A 506 -19.72 32.70 9.08
C GLU A 506 -20.74 33.68 9.67
N GLU A 507 -20.33 34.90 10.04
CA GLU A 507 -21.23 35.96 10.51
C GLU A 507 -22.27 36.34 9.44
N GLN A 508 -21.88 36.52 8.18
CA GLN A 508 -22.82 36.79 7.08
C GLN A 508 -23.76 35.61 6.77
N MET A 509 -23.30 34.36 6.91
CA MET A 509 -24.14 33.18 6.76
C MET A 509 -25.14 33.08 7.91
N LYS A 510 -24.73 33.45 9.13
CA LYS A 510 -25.60 33.51 10.30
C LYS A 510 -26.68 34.60 10.17
N THR A 511 -26.35 35.81 9.71
CA THR A 511 -27.37 36.85 9.47
C THR A 511 -28.34 36.44 8.37
N ARG A 512 -27.86 35.85 7.26
CA ARG A 512 -28.73 35.30 6.20
C ARG A 512 -29.63 34.15 6.69
N GLU A 513 -29.15 33.35 7.64
CA GLU A 513 -29.97 32.33 8.27
C GLU A 513 -31.02 32.92 9.24
N GLU A 514 -30.68 33.97 9.97
CA GLU A 514 -31.62 34.70 10.83
C GLU A 514 -32.71 35.40 9.99
N GLU A 515 -32.34 36.01 8.86
CA GLU A 515 -33.27 36.52 7.83
C GLU A 515 -34.18 35.41 7.27
N ARG A 516 -33.60 34.26 6.89
CA ARG A 516 -34.36 33.08 6.41
C ARG A 516 -35.36 32.58 7.46
N LYS A 517 -34.97 32.53 8.73
CA LYS A 517 -35.86 32.10 9.83
C LYS A 517 -37.00 33.09 10.05
N ALA A 518 -36.74 34.38 9.95
CA ALA A 518 -37.78 35.42 10.02
C ALA A 518 -38.81 35.31 8.87
N LEU A 519 -38.33 35.08 7.64
CA LEU A 519 -39.20 34.86 6.47
C LEU A 519 -40.02 33.57 6.57
N GLU A 520 -39.48 32.51 7.18
CA GLU A 520 -40.23 31.28 7.43
C GLU A 520 -41.31 31.46 8.51
N THR A 521 -41.05 32.26 9.55
CA THR A 521 -42.11 32.65 10.52
C THR A 521 -43.17 33.52 9.87
N GLU A 522 -42.82 34.46 8.99
CA GLU A 522 -43.78 35.28 8.24
C GLU A 522 -44.65 34.42 7.30
N ARG A 523 -44.06 33.42 6.61
CA ARG A 523 -44.83 32.43 5.84
C ARG A 523 -45.82 31.67 6.70
N GLU A 524 -45.42 31.26 7.90
CA GLU A 524 -46.29 30.48 8.79
C GLU A 524 -47.40 31.35 9.40
N GLU A 525 -47.13 32.61 9.73
CA GLU A 525 -48.16 33.57 10.13
C GLU A 525 -49.16 33.85 8.99
N LEU A 526 -48.68 34.05 7.76
CA LEU A 526 -49.53 34.22 6.57
C LEU A 526 -50.36 32.95 6.25
N ARG A 527 -49.79 31.75 6.42
CA ARG A 527 -50.53 30.47 6.34
C ARG A 527 -51.63 30.39 7.39
N ASN A 528 -51.35 30.80 8.63
CA ASN A 528 -52.34 30.78 9.70
C ASN A 528 -53.46 31.80 9.47
N GLN A 529 -53.14 33.01 9.00
CA GLN A 529 -54.14 33.99 8.55
C GLN A 529 -54.99 33.43 7.41
N LEU A 530 -54.38 32.82 6.39
CA LEU A 530 -55.09 32.21 5.27
C LEU A 530 -56.01 31.06 5.72
N GLN A 531 -55.60 30.22 6.67
CA GLN A 531 -56.47 29.20 7.26
C GLN A 531 -57.63 29.80 8.07
N LEU A 532 -57.42 30.92 8.77
CA LEU A 532 -58.50 31.62 9.47
C LEU A 532 -59.53 32.14 8.47
N SER A 533 -59.09 32.80 7.39
CA SER A 533 -60.00 33.23 6.31
C SER A 533 -60.75 32.07 5.65
N HIS A 534 -60.11 30.90 5.43
CA HIS A 534 -60.84 29.70 4.95
C HIS A 534 -61.90 29.22 5.95
N ARG A 535 -61.63 29.26 7.26
CA ARG A 535 -62.61 28.92 8.31
C ARG A 535 -63.73 29.97 8.45
N GLU A 536 -63.51 31.20 7.99
CA GLU A 536 -64.53 32.24 7.92
C GLU A 536 -65.38 32.10 6.65
N MET A 537 -64.77 31.83 5.49
CA MET A 537 -65.50 31.50 4.25
C MET A 537 -66.40 30.29 4.44
N ALA A 538 -65.91 29.19 5.03
CA ALA A 538 -66.72 28.00 5.29
C ALA A 538 -67.97 28.27 6.16
N LYS A 539 -67.88 29.19 7.13
CA LYS A 539 -69.04 29.62 7.95
C LYS A 539 -70.01 30.51 7.18
N LEU A 540 -69.50 31.34 6.28
CA LEU A 540 -70.34 32.15 5.39
C LEU A 540 -71.06 31.28 4.36
N GLU A 541 -70.39 30.26 3.83
CA GLU A 541 -70.96 29.23 2.95
C GLU A 541 -72.05 28.41 3.68
N GLU A 542 -71.78 27.96 4.91
CA GLU A 542 -72.78 27.30 5.77
C GLU A 542 -74.00 28.20 6.01
N MET A 543 -73.78 29.49 6.30
CA MET A 543 -74.86 30.46 6.52
C MET A 543 -75.67 30.75 5.26
N ILE A 544 -75.02 30.82 4.08
CA ILE A 544 -75.70 30.91 2.78
C ILE A 544 -76.58 29.68 2.56
N GLN A 545 -76.05 28.47 2.78
CA GLN A 545 -76.82 27.23 2.63
C GLN A 545 -78.01 27.14 3.60
N THR A 546 -77.93 27.73 4.81
CA THR A 546 -79.12 27.84 5.68
C THR A 546 -80.18 28.79 5.12
N LEU A 547 -79.79 29.96 4.60
CA LEU A 547 -80.73 30.94 4.02
C LEU A 547 -81.36 30.46 2.70
N GLU A 548 -80.64 29.64 1.93
CA GLU A 548 -81.19 28.98 0.73
C GLU A 548 -82.22 27.91 1.11
N ARG A 549 -81.99 27.15 2.19
CA ARG A 549 -82.92 26.15 2.70
C ARG A 549 -84.21 26.77 3.25
N GLU A 550 -84.10 27.86 4.01
CA GLU A 550 -85.26 28.64 4.49
C GLU A 550 -86.10 29.20 3.32
N ARG A 551 -85.45 29.64 2.24
CA ARG A 551 -86.12 30.06 1.00
C ARG A 551 -86.82 28.93 0.26
N GLU A 552 -86.29 27.71 0.30
CA GLU A 552 -86.96 26.55 -0.30
C GLU A 552 -88.18 26.12 0.52
N GLU A 553 -88.10 26.15 1.85
CA GLU A 553 -89.28 25.96 2.71
C GLU A 553 -90.35 27.04 2.49
N GLU A 554 -89.96 28.30 2.27
CA GLU A 554 -90.91 29.37 1.95
C GLU A 554 -91.56 29.19 0.56
N ARG A 555 -90.87 28.54 -0.40
CA ARG A 555 -91.43 28.12 -1.69
C ARG A 555 -92.43 26.97 -1.53
N GLU A 556 -92.15 25.96 -0.72
CA GLU A 556 -93.11 24.87 -0.45
C GLU A 556 -94.37 25.38 0.27
N ARG A 557 -94.23 26.25 1.28
CA ARG A 557 -95.36 26.92 1.95
C ARG A 557 -96.13 27.89 1.05
N SER A 558 -95.64 28.15 -0.17
CA SER A 558 -96.38 28.85 -1.23
C SER A 558 -97.15 27.88 -2.15
N LYS A 559 -96.72 26.63 -2.30
CA LYS A 559 -97.39 25.59 -3.10
C LYS A 559 -98.57 24.96 -2.35
N GLU A 560 -98.42 24.77 -1.04
CA GLU A 560 -99.50 24.30 -0.14
C GLU A 560 -100.76 25.20 -0.17
N ARG A 561 -100.66 26.43 -0.68
CA ARG A 561 -101.77 27.40 -0.75
C ARG A 561 -102.61 27.32 -2.03
N GLU A 562 -102.25 26.49 -3.01
CA GLU A 562 -102.98 26.35 -4.28
C GLU A 562 -103.72 25.00 -4.45
N GLN A 563 -103.66 24.09 -3.48
CA GLN A 563 -104.28 22.74 -3.59
C GLN A 563 -105.18 22.32 -2.41
N GLU A 564 -106.08 23.19 -1.94
CA GLU A 564 -107.27 22.72 -1.20
C GLU A 564 -108.53 23.56 -1.44
N CYS A 565 -109.31 23.19 -2.46
CA CYS A 565 -110.71 23.62 -2.61
C CYS A 565 -111.52 22.63 -3.47
N ALA A 566 -112.74 22.30 -3.02
CA ALA A 566 -113.60 21.19 -3.47
C ALA A 566 -113.02 19.78 -3.20
N GLU A 567 -113.78 18.78 -2.71
CA GLU A 567 -115.23 18.71 -2.51
C GLU A 567 -115.62 17.85 -1.27
N VAL A 568 -116.85 17.98 -0.75
CA VAL A 568 -117.19 17.63 0.65
C VAL A 568 -118.61 17.07 0.85
N LYS A 569 -118.75 16.07 1.74
CA LYS A 569 -119.98 15.37 2.28
C LYS A 569 -120.45 14.14 1.44
N GLN A 570 -121.09 13.10 2.02
CA GLN A 570 -121.69 12.98 3.38
C GLN A 570 -121.70 11.52 3.94
N GLN A 571 -121.49 11.39 5.26
CA GLN A 571 -122.07 10.47 6.30
C GLN A 571 -122.69 9.09 5.88
N THR A 572 -122.59 7.98 6.63
CA THR A 572 -122.31 7.79 8.09
C THR A 572 -121.91 6.34 8.47
N ALA A 573 -121.45 6.18 9.72
CA ALA A 573 -121.50 4.98 10.59
C ALA A 573 -120.37 3.92 10.53
N CYS A 574 -119.64 3.82 11.66
CA CYS A 574 -118.92 2.66 12.23
C CYS A 574 -118.12 1.74 11.26
N GLY A 575 -116.79 1.78 11.22
CA GLY A 575 -115.84 2.59 12.00
C GLY A 575 -114.40 2.38 11.46
N PRO A 576 -113.81 3.33 10.72
CA PRO A 576 -112.64 3.02 9.86
C PRO A 576 -111.33 2.70 10.59
N GLU A 577 -111.19 3.06 11.86
CA GLU A 577 -109.89 3.15 12.53
C GLU A 577 -109.14 1.80 12.63
N CYS A 578 -109.84 0.66 12.74
CA CYS A 578 -109.21 -0.67 12.71
C CYS A 578 -108.85 -1.19 11.31
N VAL A 579 -109.30 -0.53 10.25
CA VAL A 579 -108.82 -0.76 8.87
C VAL A 579 -107.69 0.22 8.58
N ARG A 580 -107.88 1.51 8.88
CA ARG A 580 -106.84 2.54 8.70
C ARG A 580 -105.57 2.24 9.49
N VAL A 581 -105.65 1.81 10.75
CA VAL A 581 -104.46 1.36 11.52
C VAL A 581 -103.85 0.07 10.96
N ARG A 582 -104.61 -0.76 10.24
CA ARG A 582 -104.07 -1.94 9.53
C ARG A 582 -103.37 -1.52 8.24
N GLU A 583 -103.93 -0.62 7.45
CA GLU A 583 -103.30 -0.05 6.27
C GLU A 583 -102.08 0.81 6.64
N GLU A 584 -102.13 1.58 7.72
CA GLU A 584 -100.99 2.32 8.28
C GLU A 584 -99.90 1.35 8.81
N LEU A 585 -100.28 0.21 9.39
CA LEU A 585 -99.33 -0.83 9.78
C LEU A 585 -98.76 -1.60 8.58
N GLU A 586 -99.55 -1.89 7.56
CA GLU A 586 -99.12 -2.55 6.32
C GLU A 586 -98.28 -1.61 5.45
N ASN A 587 -98.55 -0.30 5.46
CA ASN A 587 -97.73 0.73 4.82
C ASN A 587 -96.43 0.98 5.58
N THR A 588 -96.44 1.01 6.92
CA THR A 588 -95.19 1.11 7.70
C THR A 588 -94.38 -0.18 7.63
N HIS A 589 -95.01 -1.36 7.54
CA HIS A 589 -94.32 -2.63 7.26
C HIS A 589 -93.77 -2.68 5.83
N SER A 590 -94.48 -2.15 4.84
CA SER A 590 -93.99 -2.04 3.45
C SER A 590 -92.85 -1.03 3.33
N SER A 591 -92.93 0.11 4.05
CA SER A 591 -91.85 1.11 4.11
C SER A 591 -90.62 0.57 4.85
N MET A 592 -90.80 -0.13 5.99
CA MET A 592 -89.69 -0.84 6.64
C MET A 592 -89.10 -1.92 5.72
N GLN A 593 -89.93 -2.65 4.97
CA GLN A 593 -89.44 -3.65 4.00
C GLN A 593 -88.67 -2.99 2.85
N GLN A 594 -89.14 -1.88 2.28
CA GLN A 594 -88.39 -1.11 1.29
C GLN A 594 -87.07 -0.57 1.84
N ILE A 595 -87.04 -0.06 3.08
CA ILE A 595 -85.80 0.38 3.75
C ILE A 595 -84.86 -0.81 4.00
N GLN A 596 -85.38 -2.00 4.34
CA GLN A 596 -84.61 -3.23 4.51
C GLN A 596 -84.03 -3.73 3.18
N GLU A 597 -84.81 -3.67 2.10
CA GLU A 597 -84.43 -4.03 0.73
C GLU A 597 -83.40 -3.03 0.17
N GLU A 598 -83.58 -1.73 0.37
CA GLU A 598 -82.57 -0.71 0.08
C GLU A 598 -81.28 -0.91 0.89
N PHE A 599 -81.38 -1.26 2.17
CA PHE A 599 -80.21 -1.50 3.01
C PHE A 599 -79.44 -2.76 2.60
N THR A 600 -80.15 -3.82 2.17
CA THR A 600 -79.52 -5.00 1.58
C THR A 600 -78.88 -4.70 0.23
N ALA A 601 -79.54 -3.95 -0.66
CA ALA A 601 -78.96 -3.50 -1.92
C ALA A 601 -77.71 -2.61 -1.72
N LYS A 602 -77.76 -1.64 -0.79
CA LYS A 602 -76.60 -0.79 -0.43
C LYS A 602 -75.45 -1.63 0.16
N LYS A 603 -75.76 -2.65 0.97
CA LYS A 603 -74.78 -3.60 1.49
C LYS A 603 -74.17 -4.48 0.38
N GLU A 604 -74.95 -4.92 -0.59
CA GLU A 604 -74.47 -5.70 -1.74
C GLU A 604 -73.57 -4.87 -2.66
N VAL A 605 -73.92 -3.61 -2.93
CA VAL A 605 -73.05 -2.66 -3.65
C VAL A 605 -71.73 -2.45 -2.92
N LEU A 606 -71.75 -2.16 -1.62
CA LEU A 606 -70.52 -2.02 -0.82
C LEU A 606 -69.70 -3.33 -0.77
N GLN A 607 -70.37 -4.49 -0.73
CA GLN A 607 -69.69 -5.78 -0.76
C GLN A 607 -69.04 -6.06 -2.12
N ALA A 608 -69.67 -5.64 -3.22
CA ALA A 608 -69.09 -5.71 -4.57
C ALA A 608 -67.90 -4.74 -4.72
N GLU A 609 -68.03 -3.51 -4.23
CA GLU A 609 -66.96 -2.50 -4.22
C GLU A 609 -65.73 -2.97 -3.41
N ILE A 610 -65.95 -3.50 -2.20
CA ILE A 610 -64.89 -4.13 -1.39
C ILE A 610 -64.23 -5.29 -2.14
N SER A 611 -64.99 -6.09 -2.88
CA SER A 611 -64.46 -7.22 -3.66
C SER A 611 -63.64 -6.74 -4.86
N ALA A 612 -64.07 -5.67 -5.54
CA ALA A 612 -63.34 -5.04 -6.63
C ALA A 612 -62.01 -4.43 -6.14
N LEU A 613 -62.03 -3.68 -5.04
CA LEU A 613 -60.83 -3.10 -4.41
C LEU A 613 -59.85 -4.17 -3.92
N GLN A 614 -60.34 -5.33 -3.47
CA GLN A 614 -59.49 -6.49 -3.16
C GLN A 614 -58.85 -7.08 -4.42
N GLN A 615 -59.59 -7.19 -5.52
CA GLN A 615 -59.05 -7.67 -6.81
C GLN A 615 -58.01 -6.70 -7.40
N GLU A 616 -58.24 -5.39 -7.32
CA GLU A 616 -57.28 -4.36 -7.74
C GLU A 616 -56.00 -4.41 -6.88
N ARG A 617 -56.12 -4.52 -5.56
CA ARG A 617 -54.99 -4.72 -4.64
C ARG A 617 -54.15 -5.94 -5.06
N ASP A 618 -54.80 -7.07 -5.35
CA ASP A 618 -54.10 -8.31 -5.67
C ASP A 618 -53.40 -8.24 -7.04
N VAL A 619 -53.97 -7.54 -8.01
CA VAL A 619 -53.31 -7.22 -9.29
C VAL A 619 -52.12 -6.28 -9.10
N LEU A 620 -52.25 -5.23 -8.27
CA LEU A 620 -51.14 -4.33 -7.94
C LEU A 620 -50.02 -5.05 -7.18
N GLN A 621 -50.35 -5.97 -6.28
CA GLN A 621 -49.38 -6.78 -5.54
C GLN A 621 -48.62 -7.74 -6.47
N GLN A 622 -49.31 -8.38 -7.44
CA GLN A 622 -48.67 -9.19 -8.48
C GLN A 622 -47.78 -8.35 -9.41
N SER A 623 -48.22 -7.15 -9.79
CA SER A 623 -47.45 -6.21 -10.60
C SER A 623 -46.16 -5.79 -9.90
N ASN A 624 -46.25 -5.36 -8.63
CA ASN A 624 -45.09 -5.01 -7.81
C ASN A 624 -44.12 -6.18 -7.67
N HIS A 625 -44.62 -7.39 -7.39
CA HIS A 625 -43.76 -8.58 -7.29
C HIS A 625 -43.03 -8.88 -8.62
N SER A 626 -43.70 -8.70 -9.77
CA SER A 626 -43.11 -8.84 -11.11
C SER A 626 -42.14 -7.70 -11.48
N ILE A 627 -42.14 -6.59 -10.74
CA ILE A 627 -41.14 -5.51 -10.84
C ILE A 627 -39.96 -5.82 -9.92
N GLU A 628 -40.20 -6.22 -8.67
CA GLU A 628 -39.18 -6.66 -7.71
C GLU A 628 -38.35 -7.84 -8.22
N GLU A 629 -38.97 -8.89 -8.75
CA GLU A 629 -38.29 -10.05 -9.31
C GLU A 629 -37.42 -9.67 -10.52
N ARG A 630 -37.89 -8.74 -11.35
CA ARG A 630 -37.18 -8.24 -12.53
C ARG A 630 -35.99 -7.37 -12.15
N ILE A 631 -36.13 -6.52 -11.13
CA ILE A 631 -35.04 -5.74 -10.54
C ILE A 631 -34.01 -6.69 -9.89
N ARG A 632 -34.45 -7.72 -9.16
CA ARG A 632 -33.59 -8.74 -8.58
C ARG A 632 -32.79 -9.49 -9.65
N LEU A 633 -33.44 -9.97 -10.72
CA LEU A 633 -32.79 -10.64 -11.84
C LEU A 633 -31.83 -9.70 -12.58
N GLN A 634 -32.16 -8.42 -12.70
CA GLN A 634 -31.26 -7.42 -13.28
C GLN A 634 -30.00 -7.21 -12.41
N PHE A 635 -30.13 -7.13 -11.08
CA PHE A 635 -28.98 -7.07 -10.18
C PHE A 635 -28.17 -8.37 -10.18
N GLU A 636 -28.82 -9.54 -10.12
CA GLU A 636 -28.15 -10.84 -10.14
C GLU A 636 -27.37 -11.05 -11.47
N LYS A 637 -27.93 -10.58 -12.60
CA LYS A 637 -27.19 -10.50 -13.86
C LYS A 637 -26.04 -9.48 -13.80
N GLN A 638 -26.26 -8.26 -13.31
CA GLN A 638 -25.19 -7.24 -13.22
C GLN A 638 -24.01 -7.69 -12.36
N PHE A 639 -24.26 -8.37 -11.24
CA PHE A 639 -23.19 -8.97 -10.43
C PHE A 639 -22.52 -10.14 -11.16
N SER A 640 -23.25 -10.97 -11.91
CA SER A 640 -22.66 -12.03 -12.73
C SER A 640 -21.81 -11.48 -13.87
N ASP A 641 -22.26 -10.43 -14.56
CA ASP A 641 -21.53 -9.77 -15.63
C ASP A 641 -20.23 -9.15 -15.06
N GLN A 642 -20.30 -8.45 -13.93
CA GLN A 642 -19.14 -7.87 -13.24
C GLN A 642 -18.12 -8.92 -12.75
N ILE A 643 -18.58 -10.08 -12.26
CA ILE A 643 -17.67 -11.17 -11.87
C ILE A 643 -16.92 -11.70 -13.10
N VAL A 644 -17.61 -11.90 -14.22
CA VAL A 644 -16.97 -12.33 -15.48
C VAL A 644 -16.01 -11.27 -16.03
N GLU A 645 -16.32 -9.98 -15.89
CA GLU A 645 -15.41 -8.89 -16.25
C GLU A 645 -14.14 -8.90 -15.38
N LEU A 646 -14.26 -9.06 -14.06
CA LEU A 646 -13.12 -9.16 -13.13
C LEU A 646 -12.28 -10.44 -13.35
N GLU A 647 -12.92 -11.56 -13.69
CA GLU A 647 -12.21 -12.80 -14.06
C GLU A 647 -11.43 -12.62 -15.37
N ARG A 648 -12.02 -11.98 -16.38
CA ARG A 648 -11.35 -11.63 -17.64
C ARG A 648 -10.18 -10.66 -17.42
N GLU A 649 -10.34 -9.66 -16.57
CA GLU A 649 -9.26 -8.70 -16.23
C GLU A 649 -8.10 -9.40 -15.52
N ARG A 650 -8.40 -10.27 -14.56
CA ARG A 650 -7.39 -11.11 -13.89
C ARG A 650 -6.66 -12.04 -14.86
N GLU A 651 -7.36 -12.63 -15.85
CA GLU A 651 -6.71 -13.38 -16.92
C GLU A 651 -5.86 -12.51 -17.84
N GLU A 652 -6.23 -11.25 -18.07
CA GLU A 652 -5.43 -10.28 -18.82
C GLU A 652 -4.18 -9.86 -18.06
N GLU A 653 -4.25 -9.68 -16.74
CA GLU A 653 -3.09 -9.47 -15.87
C GLU A 653 -2.13 -10.68 -15.86
N ILE A 654 -2.66 -11.89 -15.73
CA ILE A 654 -1.84 -13.12 -15.82
C ILE A 654 -1.17 -13.21 -17.19
N ARG A 655 -1.90 -12.97 -18.29
CA ARG A 655 -1.32 -12.98 -19.65
C ARG A 655 -0.29 -11.87 -19.88
N LYS A 656 -0.48 -10.66 -19.31
CA LYS A 656 0.55 -9.60 -19.30
C LYS A 656 1.81 -10.07 -18.55
N MET A 657 1.65 -10.64 -17.36
CA MET A 657 2.76 -11.10 -16.52
C MET A 657 3.54 -12.24 -17.20
N ASP A 658 2.85 -13.19 -17.82
CA ASP A 658 3.47 -14.26 -18.61
C ASP A 658 4.24 -13.71 -19.81
N GLN A 659 3.70 -12.71 -20.53
CA GLN A 659 4.39 -12.05 -21.64
C GLN A 659 5.62 -11.25 -21.18
N GLN A 660 5.52 -10.54 -20.06
CA GLN A 660 6.67 -9.84 -19.45
C GLN A 660 7.76 -10.83 -18.99
N TRP A 661 7.35 -11.98 -18.43
CA TRP A 661 8.27 -13.04 -18.04
C TRP A 661 8.93 -13.72 -19.26
N GLN A 662 8.17 -14.00 -20.32
CA GLN A 662 8.68 -14.50 -21.60
C GLN A 662 9.72 -13.53 -22.20
N HIS A 663 9.37 -12.24 -22.34
CA HIS A 663 10.31 -11.21 -22.80
C HIS A 663 11.55 -11.12 -21.91
N ARG A 664 11.41 -11.26 -20.59
CA ARG A 664 12.57 -11.25 -19.67
C ARG A 664 13.44 -12.50 -19.83
N VAL A 665 12.86 -13.65 -20.12
CA VAL A 665 13.59 -14.89 -20.45
C VAL A 665 14.31 -14.75 -21.79
N GLU A 666 13.67 -14.19 -22.82
CA GLU A 666 14.26 -13.89 -24.13
C GLU A 666 15.40 -12.87 -24.03
N GLU A 667 15.25 -11.81 -23.23
CA GLU A 667 16.30 -10.83 -22.95
C GLU A 667 17.50 -11.48 -22.25
N LEU A 668 17.27 -12.36 -21.27
CA LEU A 668 18.34 -13.09 -20.57
C LEU A 668 19.01 -14.15 -21.46
N GLN A 669 18.26 -14.80 -22.35
CA GLN A 669 18.81 -15.68 -23.39
C GLN A 669 19.69 -14.86 -24.36
N THR A 670 19.20 -13.72 -24.82
CA THR A 670 19.95 -12.77 -25.67
C THR A 670 21.24 -12.32 -24.99
N GLN A 671 21.20 -11.92 -23.72
CA GLN A 671 22.41 -11.55 -22.96
C GLN A 671 23.39 -12.73 -22.77
N LEU A 672 22.91 -13.97 -22.67
CA LEU A 672 23.75 -15.17 -22.62
C LEU A 672 24.34 -15.55 -24.00
N GLU A 673 23.65 -15.20 -25.09
CA GLU A 673 24.16 -15.34 -26.47
C GLU A 673 25.14 -14.22 -26.81
N GLU A 674 24.88 -12.97 -26.43
CA GLU A 674 25.84 -11.87 -26.51
C GLU A 674 27.12 -12.18 -25.73
N ARG A 675 27.01 -12.72 -24.50
CA ARG A 675 28.18 -13.13 -23.70
C ARG A 675 28.94 -14.29 -24.34
N ARG A 676 28.26 -15.25 -24.97
CA ARG A 676 28.90 -16.33 -25.75
C ARG A 676 29.59 -15.78 -26.99
N ALA A 677 28.90 -14.97 -27.80
CA ALA A 677 29.47 -14.32 -28.97
C ALA A 677 30.62 -13.36 -28.63
N LEU A 678 30.63 -12.74 -27.44
CA LEU A 678 31.77 -11.95 -26.93
C LEU A 678 32.94 -12.84 -26.50
N SER A 679 32.69 -14.00 -25.88
CA SER A 679 33.73 -15.02 -25.62
C SER A 679 34.34 -15.55 -26.91
N GLU A 680 33.51 -15.95 -27.89
CA GLU A 680 33.92 -16.40 -29.23
C GLU A 680 34.67 -15.30 -30.00
N LYS A 681 34.26 -14.03 -29.89
CA LYS A 681 35.02 -12.89 -30.45
C LYS A 681 36.38 -12.73 -29.77
N MET A 682 36.48 -12.89 -28.45
CA MET A 682 37.75 -12.83 -27.71
C MET A 682 38.67 -14.02 -28.04
N GLU A 683 38.10 -15.20 -28.26
CA GLU A 683 38.83 -16.42 -28.67
C GLU A 683 39.29 -16.32 -30.13
N GLY A 684 38.39 -15.96 -31.04
CA GLY A 684 38.71 -15.62 -32.43
C GLY A 684 39.58 -14.34 -32.58
N GLU A 685 39.75 -13.54 -31.54
CA GLU A 685 40.77 -12.48 -31.47
C GLU A 685 42.12 -13.00 -30.99
N ARG A 686 42.18 -13.96 -30.07
CA ARG A 686 43.43 -14.68 -29.77
C ARG A 686 43.93 -15.40 -31.01
N GLU A 687 43.03 -16.05 -31.74
CA GLU A 687 43.34 -16.74 -32.99
C GLU A 687 43.75 -15.77 -34.11
N ARG A 688 43.02 -14.67 -34.33
CA ARG A 688 43.41 -13.63 -35.31
C ARG A 688 44.75 -12.96 -34.97
N ARG A 689 45.09 -12.78 -33.69
CA ARG A 689 46.40 -12.24 -33.24
C ARG A 689 47.59 -13.14 -33.57
N TYR A 690 47.37 -14.40 -33.98
CA TYR A 690 48.42 -15.34 -34.37
C TYR A 690 48.31 -15.88 -35.82
N GLY A 691 47.47 -15.31 -36.70
CA GLY A 691 47.50 -15.74 -38.12
C GLY A 691 46.68 -15.00 -39.18
N ASN A 692 45.51 -14.44 -38.88
CA ASN A 692 44.52 -14.11 -39.93
C ASN A 692 44.40 -12.63 -40.35
N GLY A 693 45.16 -11.71 -39.74
CA GLY A 693 45.03 -10.27 -39.98
C GLY A 693 45.44 -9.78 -41.39
N GLU A 694 46.17 -10.57 -42.18
CA GLU A 694 46.60 -10.19 -43.54
C GLU A 694 45.70 -10.77 -44.64
N MET A 695 45.22 -12.00 -44.47
CA MET A 695 44.31 -12.61 -45.43
C MET A 695 42.98 -11.85 -45.54
N GLU A 696 42.44 -11.36 -44.41
CA GLU A 696 41.18 -10.60 -44.41
C GLU A 696 41.35 -9.19 -45.01
N ARG A 697 42.51 -8.55 -44.85
CA ARG A 697 42.84 -7.31 -45.56
C ARG A 697 42.92 -7.53 -47.08
N MET A 698 43.54 -8.63 -47.51
CA MET A 698 43.62 -8.99 -48.94
C MET A 698 42.23 -9.31 -49.52
N LYS A 699 41.39 -10.07 -48.81
CA LYS A 699 39.99 -10.32 -49.20
C LYS A 699 39.19 -9.04 -49.33
N GLN A 700 39.30 -8.10 -48.40
CA GLN A 700 38.61 -6.80 -48.46
C GLN A 700 39.03 -5.98 -49.68
N GLU A 701 40.32 -5.96 -50.04
CA GLU A 701 40.78 -5.22 -51.23
C GLU A 701 40.34 -5.88 -52.55
N ILE A 702 40.31 -7.21 -52.59
CA ILE A 702 39.72 -7.98 -53.69
C ILE A 702 38.19 -7.77 -53.77
N GLN A 703 37.51 -7.54 -52.64
CA GLN A 703 36.07 -7.27 -52.63
C GLN A 703 35.77 -5.85 -53.11
N LYS A 704 36.46 -4.81 -52.60
CA LYS A 704 36.32 -3.43 -53.10
C LYS A 704 36.52 -3.33 -54.62
N THR A 705 37.50 -4.07 -55.17
CA THR A 705 37.75 -4.08 -56.62
C THR A 705 36.67 -4.81 -57.41
N ARG A 706 35.99 -5.80 -56.83
CA ARG A 706 34.76 -6.40 -57.40
C ARG A 706 33.57 -5.45 -57.32
N ASP A 707 33.35 -4.81 -56.18
CA ASP A 707 32.23 -3.88 -55.96
C ASP A 707 32.33 -2.66 -56.89
N MET A 708 33.55 -2.13 -57.08
CA MET A 708 33.87 -1.11 -58.08
C MET A 708 33.52 -1.59 -59.50
N ASN A 709 33.90 -2.82 -59.87
CA ASN A 709 33.59 -3.38 -61.19
C ASN A 709 32.07 -3.61 -61.38
N SER A 710 31.37 -4.00 -60.31
CA SER A 710 29.91 -4.18 -60.31
C SER A 710 29.19 -2.84 -60.45
N SER A 711 29.63 -1.80 -59.73
CA SER A 711 29.08 -0.44 -59.83
C SER A 711 29.22 0.13 -61.25
N LEU A 712 30.40 -0.01 -61.87
CA LEU A 712 30.65 0.38 -63.26
C LEU A 712 29.76 -0.39 -64.25
N ARG A 713 29.48 -1.68 -64.01
CA ARG A 713 28.55 -2.48 -64.81
C ARG A 713 27.10 -2.00 -64.64
N SER A 714 26.66 -1.74 -63.41
CA SER A 714 25.30 -1.22 -63.15
C SER A 714 25.09 0.15 -63.77
N GLN A 715 26.07 1.05 -63.72
CA GLN A 715 26.01 2.35 -64.41
C GLN A 715 25.87 2.18 -65.94
N LEU A 716 26.63 1.24 -66.53
CA LEU A 716 26.50 0.91 -67.95
C LEU A 716 25.09 0.39 -68.30
N HIS A 717 24.53 -0.48 -67.45
CA HIS A 717 23.18 -1.02 -67.65
C HIS A 717 22.08 0.04 -67.50
N SER A 718 22.13 0.92 -66.49
CA SER A 718 21.17 2.03 -66.38
C SER A 718 21.22 2.96 -67.59
N THR A 719 22.42 3.25 -68.11
CA THR A 719 22.62 4.09 -69.31
C THR A 719 22.05 3.47 -70.59
N ILE A 720 21.90 2.14 -70.63
CA ILE A 720 21.21 1.40 -71.70
C ILE A 720 19.68 1.45 -71.47
N GLN A 721 19.24 1.11 -70.26
CA GLN A 721 17.83 1.00 -69.89
C GLN A 721 17.07 2.34 -69.97
N GLU A 722 17.74 3.45 -69.67
CA GLU A 722 17.18 4.80 -69.81
C GLU A 722 16.93 5.18 -71.28
N LYS A 723 17.83 4.77 -72.20
CA LYS A 723 17.64 4.96 -73.64
C LYS A 723 16.47 4.14 -74.17
N GLU A 724 16.25 2.93 -73.65
CA GLU A 724 15.07 2.12 -73.98
C GLU A 724 13.77 2.74 -73.45
N ARG A 725 13.78 3.27 -72.22
CA ARG A 725 12.62 3.97 -71.63
C ARG A 725 12.25 5.23 -72.43
N LEU A 726 13.23 6.05 -72.81
CA LEU A 726 13.01 7.22 -73.68
C LEU A 726 12.47 6.86 -75.07
N MET A 727 12.78 5.66 -75.57
CA MET A 727 12.23 5.16 -76.84
C MET A 727 10.76 4.74 -76.70
N ARG A 728 10.39 4.10 -75.56
CA ARG A 728 9.00 3.72 -75.26
C ARG A 728 8.10 4.92 -74.97
N GLN A 729 8.60 5.92 -74.23
CA GLN A 729 7.82 7.11 -73.84
C GLN A 729 7.36 7.95 -75.05
N LYS A 730 8.00 7.81 -76.22
CA LYS A 730 7.57 8.47 -77.47
C LYS A 730 6.40 7.80 -78.20
N LEU A 731 5.88 6.65 -77.72
CA LEU A 731 4.73 5.96 -78.29
C LEU A 731 3.43 6.11 -77.48
N GLN A 732 3.48 6.73 -76.29
CA GLN A 732 2.39 6.66 -75.29
C GLN A 732 1.87 8.05 -74.88
N VAL A 733 1.41 8.85 -75.86
CA VAL A 733 0.85 10.21 -75.66
C VAL A 733 -0.28 10.48 -76.69
N VAL A 734 -1.18 9.52 -76.92
CA VAL A 734 -2.22 9.59 -77.99
C VAL A 734 -3.59 9.05 -77.54
N GLN A 735 -3.73 8.56 -76.31
CA GLN A 735 -4.99 7.98 -75.79
C GLN A 735 -5.16 8.39 -74.31
N GLU A 736 -6.42 8.41 -73.84
CA GLU A 736 -6.86 8.70 -72.47
C GLU A 736 -6.84 10.19 -72.04
N GLU A 737 -7.63 11.01 -72.76
CA GLU A 737 -8.43 12.11 -72.17
C GLU A 737 -9.92 11.83 -72.51
N ASP A 738 -10.86 12.45 -71.76
CA ASP A 738 -12.33 12.28 -71.73
C ASP A 738 -12.94 11.07 -70.97
N GLU A 739 -13.46 11.32 -69.75
CA GLU A 739 -14.87 11.05 -69.33
C GLU A 739 -15.19 11.64 -67.92
N ASP A 740 -16.44 11.54 -67.47
CA ASP A 740 -17.02 11.88 -66.14
C ASP A 740 -17.18 13.36 -65.67
N GLU A 741 -18.35 13.95 -65.97
CA GLU A 741 -18.84 15.25 -65.41
C GLU A 741 -20.22 15.15 -64.68
N GLU A 742 -20.80 13.95 -64.50
CA GLU A 742 -22.21 13.79 -64.09
C GLU A 742 -22.54 13.71 -62.57
N ASP A 743 -21.58 13.44 -61.66
CA ASP A 743 -21.90 13.01 -60.27
C ASP A 743 -22.35 14.14 -59.29
N ARG A 744 -22.69 15.35 -59.78
CA ARG A 744 -22.93 16.55 -58.95
C ARG A 744 -24.26 16.62 -58.18
N ARG A 745 -25.15 15.63 -58.27
CA ARG A 745 -26.44 15.64 -57.53
C ARG A 745 -26.60 14.58 -56.44
N ALA A 746 -25.68 13.62 -56.37
CA ALA A 746 -25.60 12.67 -55.25
C ALA A 746 -24.79 13.20 -54.05
N THR A 747 -24.31 14.45 -54.12
CA THR A 747 -23.31 14.99 -53.18
C THR A 747 -23.86 15.34 -51.81
N GLY A 748 -25.06 15.93 -51.71
CA GLY A 748 -25.61 16.49 -50.46
C GLY A 748 -25.93 15.45 -49.37
N GLU A 749 -26.64 14.38 -49.71
CA GLU A 749 -26.95 13.29 -48.76
C GLU A 749 -25.65 12.57 -48.34
N ARG A 750 -24.76 12.32 -49.30
CA ARG A 750 -23.39 11.83 -49.02
C ARG A 750 -22.60 12.81 -48.14
N GLU A 751 -22.89 14.12 -48.15
CA GLU A 751 -22.23 15.14 -47.31
C GLU A 751 -22.65 15.01 -45.84
N GLU A 752 -23.96 14.93 -45.57
CA GLU A 752 -24.48 14.67 -44.23
C GLU A 752 -24.03 13.31 -43.69
N GLU A 753 -23.98 12.27 -44.52
CA GLU A 753 -23.41 10.98 -44.11
C GLU A 753 -21.91 11.10 -43.83
N ARG A 754 -21.14 11.85 -44.64
CA ARG A 754 -19.72 12.16 -44.37
C ARG A 754 -19.54 12.94 -43.06
N GLU A 755 -20.48 13.80 -42.66
CA GLU A 755 -20.40 14.49 -41.35
C GLU A 755 -20.80 13.59 -40.18
N LYS A 756 -21.85 12.77 -40.33
CA LYS A 756 -22.24 11.76 -39.32
C LYS A 756 -21.14 10.71 -39.12
N TRP A 757 -20.45 10.30 -40.19
CA TRP A 757 -19.23 9.49 -40.12
C TRP A 757 -18.07 10.21 -39.44
N ARG A 758 -17.72 11.43 -39.86
CA ARG A 758 -16.65 12.24 -39.23
C ARG A 758 -16.97 12.63 -37.78
N TRP A 759 -18.21 12.49 -37.30
CA TRP A 759 -18.54 12.66 -35.88
C TRP A 759 -18.33 11.37 -35.10
N ARG A 760 -18.81 10.22 -35.60
CA ARG A 760 -18.49 8.90 -35.02
C ARG A 760 -16.99 8.62 -34.98
N GLU A 761 -16.26 8.96 -36.04
CA GLU A 761 -14.79 8.83 -36.11
C GLU A 761 -14.08 9.69 -35.05
N ARG A 762 -14.60 10.88 -34.74
CA ARG A 762 -14.07 11.73 -33.66
C ARG A 762 -14.43 11.20 -32.27
N GLU A 763 -15.62 10.62 -32.10
CA GLU A 763 -16.06 9.96 -30.87
C GLU A 763 -15.25 8.67 -30.60
N GLU A 764 -14.99 7.88 -31.63
CA GLU A 764 -14.14 6.69 -31.58
C GLU A 764 -12.67 7.02 -31.29
N GLU A 765 -12.10 8.07 -31.91
CA GLU A 765 -10.72 8.50 -31.63
C GLU A 765 -10.60 9.13 -30.23
N LEU A 766 -11.61 9.87 -29.74
CA LEU A 766 -11.66 10.31 -28.34
C LEU A 766 -11.67 9.10 -27.40
N LEU A 767 -12.54 8.12 -27.63
CA LEU A 767 -12.54 6.86 -26.88
C LEU A 767 -11.23 6.07 -27.01
N ARG A 768 -10.48 6.22 -28.12
CA ARG A 768 -9.17 5.59 -28.31
C ARG A 768 -8.07 6.32 -27.52
N VAL A 769 -8.11 7.65 -27.47
CA VAL A 769 -7.23 8.48 -26.63
C VAL A 769 -7.52 8.27 -25.15
N GLU A 770 -8.80 8.17 -24.75
CA GLU A 770 -9.24 7.84 -23.40
C GLU A 770 -8.65 6.48 -22.96
N ARG A 771 -8.81 5.44 -23.78
CA ARG A 771 -8.24 4.10 -23.55
C ARG A 771 -6.70 4.11 -23.51
N LEU A 772 -6.03 4.88 -24.36
CA LEU A 772 -4.56 5.05 -24.32
C LEU A 772 -4.09 5.79 -23.05
N ASN A 773 -4.85 6.77 -22.56
CA ASN A 773 -4.53 7.48 -21.33
C ASN A 773 -4.79 6.61 -20.09
N HIS A 774 -5.87 5.83 -20.08
CA HIS A 774 -6.13 4.83 -19.05
C HIS A 774 -5.05 3.74 -19.04
N GLN A 775 -4.64 3.22 -20.21
CA GLN A 775 -3.53 2.27 -20.33
C GLN A 775 -2.21 2.84 -19.79
N ARG A 776 -1.90 4.12 -20.05
CA ARG A 776 -0.73 4.81 -19.47
C ARG A 776 -0.84 4.99 -17.97
N ALA A 777 -2.03 5.29 -17.45
CA ALA A 777 -2.27 5.41 -16.01
C ALA A 777 -2.08 4.06 -15.30
N LEU A 778 -2.63 2.97 -15.86
CA LEU A 778 -2.37 1.61 -15.39
C LEU A 778 -0.89 1.27 -15.44
N GLN A 779 -0.19 1.52 -16.55
CA GLN A 779 1.26 1.29 -16.66
C GLN A 779 2.08 2.09 -15.65
N ALA A 780 1.67 3.33 -15.33
CA ALA A 780 2.31 4.13 -14.29
C ALA A 780 2.10 3.55 -12.88
N LEU A 781 0.89 3.03 -12.59
CA LEU A 781 0.57 2.37 -11.33
C LEU A 781 1.25 0.99 -11.21
N GLU A 782 1.29 0.19 -12.29
CA GLU A 782 2.05 -1.06 -12.40
C GLU A 782 3.55 -0.80 -12.13
N ALA A 783 4.13 0.25 -12.74
CA ALA A 783 5.52 0.64 -12.53
C ALA A 783 5.79 1.13 -11.09
N GLN A 784 4.92 1.98 -10.53
CA GLN A 784 5.05 2.47 -9.16
C GLN A 784 4.95 1.32 -8.15
N ALA A 785 3.98 0.42 -8.30
CA ALA A 785 3.83 -0.75 -7.44
C ALA A 785 5.06 -1.68 -7.52
N HIS A 786 5.67 -1.83 -8.70
CA HIS A 786 6.94 -2.54 -8.85
C HIS A 786 8.13 -1.82 -8.21
N GLU A 787 8.22 -0.49 -8.30
CA GLU A 787 9.28 0.29 -7.64
C GLU A 787 9.14 0.24 -6.10
N GLU A 788 7.93 0.43 -5.58
CA GLU A 788 7.62 0.29 -4.16
C GLU A 788 7.98 -1.11 -3.64
N LEU A 789 7.56 -2.16 -4.35
CA LEU A 789 7.86 -3.56 -3.98
C LEU A 789 9.36 -3.90 -4.11
N GLN A 790 10.09 -3.28 -5.05
CA GLN A 790 11.55 -3.37 -5.08
C GLN A 790 12.21 -2.62 -3.92
N SER A 791 11.73 -1.43 -3.56
CA SER A 791 12.22 -0.65 -2.43
C SER A 791 12.01 -1.40 -1.11
N GLU A 792 10.87 -2.08 -0.95
CA GLU A 792 10.54 -2.87 0.24
C GLU A 792 11.40 -4.13 0.33
N ARG A 793 11.66 -4.81 -0.80
CA ARG A 793 12.67 -5.89 -0.86
C ARG A 793 14.06 -5.40 -0.45
N GLN A 794 14.47 -4.21 -0.88
CA GLN A 794 15.75 -3.62 -0.45
C GLN A 794 15.75 -3.22 1.04
N ARG A 795 14.62 -2.73 1.57
CA ARG A 795 14.44 -2.41 3.00
C ARG A 795 14.54 -3.67 3.86
N LEU A 796 13.90 -4.76 3.47
CA LEU A 796 13.99 -6.05 4.16
C LEU A 796 15.40 -6.66 4.07
N LEU A 797 16.05 -6.62 2.91
CA LEU A 797 17.43 -7.09 2.74
C LEU A 797 18.43 -6.29 3.60
N THR A 798 18.27 -4.97 3.68
CA THR A 798 19.12 -4.12 4.54
C THR A 798 18.82 -4.32 6.03
N GLN A 799 17.55 -4.51 6.41
CA GLN A 799 17.16 -4.88 7.78
C GLN A 799 17.75 -6.23 8.21
N HIS A 800 17.65 -7.27 7.39
CA HIS A 800 18.25 -8.57 7.68
C HIS A 800 19.78 -8.51 7.72
N LYS A 801 20.43 -7.72 6.85
CA LYS A 801 21.87 -7.49 6.94
C LYS A 801 22.26 -6.81 8.26
N LEU A 802 21.52 -5.79 8.69
CA LEU A 802 21.76 -5.10 9.97
C LEU A 802 21.52 -6.02 11.18
N GLN A 803 20.52 -6.91 11.13
CA GLN A 803 20.31 -7.95 12.15
C GLN A 803 21.49 -8.92 12.21
N LEU A 804 21.96 -9.40 11.05
CA LEU A 804 23.10 -10.31 10.95
C LEU A 804 24.40 -9.66 11.45
N ASP A 805 24.66 -8.40 11.06
CA ASP A 805 25.85 -7.66 11.47
C ASP A 805 25.79 -7.27 12.98
N LYS A 806 24.59 -7.03 13.53
CA LYS A 806 24.36 -6.94 14.98
C LYS A 806 24.72 -8.25 15.70
N GLN A 807 24.22 -9.39 15.22
CA GLN A 807 24.53 -10.71 15.82
C GLN A 807 26.02 -11.04 15.75
N LYS A 808 26.72 -10.70 14.66
CA LYS A 808 28.18 -10.81 14.57
C LYS A 808 28.88 -9.92 15.61
N ALA A 809 28.41 -8.68 15.82
CA ALA A 809 28.97 -7.77 16.80
C ALA A 809 28.75 -8.28 18.24
N GLU A 810 27.57 -8.80 18.56
CA GLU A 810 27.24 -9.42 19.86
C GLU A 810 28.10 -10.67 20.13
N LEU A 811 28.25 -11.55 19.15
CA LEU A 811 29.12 -12.74 19.26
C LEU A 811 30.61 -12.35 19.40
N THR A 812 31.05 -11.32 18.68
CA THR A 812 32.42 -10.78 18.79
C THR A 812 32.65 -10.16 20.17
N GLN A 813 31.67 -9.39 20.69
CA GLN A 813 31.72 -8.84 22.04
C GLN A 813 31.84 -9.97 23.07
N GLN A 814 30.96 -10.98 23.03
CA GLN A 814 31.02 -12.14 23.93
C GLN A 814 32.38 -12.85 23.86
N HIS A 815 32.96 -13.02 22.67
CA HIS A 815 34.29 -13.61 22.52
C HIS A 815 35.38 -12.74 23.16
N THR A 816 35.39 -11.43 22.90
CA THR A 816 36.37 -10.51 23.53
C THR A 816 36.22 -10.42 25.05
N GLU A 817 34.99 -10.45 25.58
CA GLU A 817 34.74 -10.47 27.02
C GLU A 817 35.19 -11.80 27.65
N TRP A 818 34.95 -12.93 26.99
CA TRP A 818 35.43 -14.24 27.42
C TRP A 818 36.97 -14.30 27.43
N VAL A 819 37.63 -13.86 26.35
CA VAL A 819 39.10 -13.74 26.27
C VAL A 819 39.61 -12.84 27.39
N ARG A 820 39.00 -11.67 27.60
CA ARG A 820 39.37 -10.74 28.67
C ARG A 820 39.24 -11.39 30.05
N GLN A 821 38.18 -12.15 30.31
CA GLN A 821 38.03 -12.89 31.57
C GLN A 821 39.06 -14.01 31.73
N VAL A 822 39.39 -14.75 30.67
CA VAL A 822 40.41 -15.81 30.70
C VAL A 822 41.80 -15.21 30.97
N THR A 823 42.18 -14.15 30.25
CA THR A 823 43.43 -13.42 30.50
C THR A 823 43.47 -12.83 31.91
N GLN A 824 42.36 -12.28 32.42
CA GLN A 824 42.28 -11.79 33.80
C GLN A 824 42.49 -12.91 34.83
N ARG A 825 41.91 -14.11 34.63
CA ARG A 825 42.13 -15.28 35.51
C ARG A 825 43.58 -15.76 35.45
N HIS A 826 44.19 -15.85 34.27
CA HIS A 826 45.59 -16.24 34.14
C HIS A 826 46.54 -15.20 34.76
N MET A 827 46.25 -13.91 34.61
CA MET A 827 47.03 -12.83 35.23
C MET A 827 46.96 -12.91 36.76
N GLN A 828 45.77 -13.14 37.34
CA GLN A 828 45.63 -13.37 38.78
C GLN A 828 46.42 -14.61 39.22
N GLN A 829 46.31 -15.73 38.51
CA GLN A 829 47.08 -16.95 38.82
C GLN A 829 48.61 -16.73 38.76
N ILE A 830 49.09 -15.87 37.86
CA ILE A 830 50.51 -15.50 37.79
C ILE A 830 50.91 -14.63 38.99
N GLU A 831 50.09 -13.65 39.37
CA GLU A 831 50.29 -12.81 40.56
C GLU A 831 50.27 -13.64 41.85
N ASP A 832 49.31 -14.54 42.01
CA ASP A 832 49.17 -15.45 43.14
C ASP A 832 50.42 -16.36 43.26
N LEU A 833 50.87 -16.97 42.16
CA LEU A 833 52.10 -17.79 42.12
C LEU A 833 53.38 -16.97 42.37
N GLN A 834 53.43 -15.71 41.91
CA GLN A 834 54.55 -14.81 42.22
C GLN A 834 54.59 -14.48 43.73
N ASN A 835 53.43 -14.29 44.36
CA ASN A 835 53.31 -14.08 45.80
C ASN A 835 53.69 -15.34 46.60
N GLU A 836 53.31 -16.55 46.14
CA GLU A 836 53.77 -17.82 46.72
C GLU A 836 55.29 -17.98 46.62
N ILE A 837 55.89 -17.71 45.45
CA ILE A 837 57.35 -17.76 45.26
C ILE A 837 58.05 -16.72 46.15
N HIS A 838 57.52 -15.50 46.26
CA HIS A 838 58.10 -14.44 47.06
C HIS A 838 58.06 -14.76 48.57
N THR A 839 56.90 -15.21 49.07
CA THR A 839 56.75 -15.63 50.48
C THR A 839 57.58 -16.88 50.81
N HIS A 840 57.68 -17.85 49.89
CA HIS A 840 58.60 -18.97 50.05
C HIS A 840 60.06 -18.52 50.10
N THR A 841 60.47 -17.58 49.26
CA THR A 841 61.84 -17.02 49.25
C THR A 841 62.15 -16.29 50.56
N GLN A 842 61.23 -15.46 51.06
CA GLN A 842 61.37 -14.82 52.38
C GLN A 842 61.48 -15.86 53.51
N MET A 843 60.65 -16.92 53.48
CA MET A 843 60.70 -17.99 54.47
C MET A 843 62.03 -18.77 54.44
N MET A 844 62.59 -19.02 53.24
CA MET A 844 63.91 -19.66 53.11
C MET A 844 65.04 -18.76 53.62
N ALA A 845 65.00 -17.45 53.35
CA ALA A 845 65.94 -16.48 53.92
C ALA A 845 65.88 -16.46 55.46
N LEU A 846 64.69 -16.32 56.03
CA LEU A 846 64.48 -16.36 57.50
C LEU A 846 64.95 -17.70 58.11
N GLN A 847 64.77 -18.82 57.42
CA GLN A 847 65.27 -20.11 57.89
C GLN A 847 66.81 -20.19 57.81
N GLN A 848 67.43 -19.56 56.81
CA GLN A 848 68.88 -19.45 56.70
C GLN A 848 69.46 -18.55 57.80
N ASP A 849 68.87 -17.39 58.04
CA ASP A 849 69.28 -16.47 59.11
C ASP A 849 69.16 -17.12 60.48
N LEU A 850 68.07 -17.85 60.74
CA LEU A 850 67.89 -18.61 61.98
C LEU A 850 68.93 -19.74 62.12
N LYS A 851 69.32 -20.42 61.03
CA LYS A 851 70.43 -21.41 61.06
C LYS A 851 71.77 -20.74 61.36
N GLN A 852 72.05 -19.57 60.77
CA GLN A 852 73.27 -18.80 61.06
C GLN A 852 73.30 -18.31 62.50
N GLN A 853 72.20 -17.75 63.02
CA GLN A 853 72.07 -17.29 64.40
C GLN A 853 72.28 -18.44 65.41
N ASN A 854 71.70 -19.63 65.16
CA ASN A 854 71.95 -20.80 66.00
C ASN A 854 73.42 -21.25 65.96
N ARG A 855 74.08 -21.19 64.80
CA ARG A 855 75.51 -21.51 64.68
C ARG A 855 76.38 -20.48 65.41
N LEU A 856 76.07 -19.19 65.33
CA LEU A 856 76.74 -18.14 66.09
C LEU A 856 76.57 -18.35 67.60
N GLN A 857 75.36 -18.58 68.10
CA GLN A 857 75.15 -18.90 69.52
C GLN A 857 75.85 -20.20 69.97
N SER A 858 76.06 -21.17 69.07
CA SER A 858 76.82 -22.37 69.38
C SER A 858 78.32 -22.08 69.53
N LEU A 859 78.87 -21.19 68.71
CA LEU A 859 80.26 -20.74 68.79
C LEU A 859 80.48 -19.82 70.00
N GLU A 860 79.50 -18.98 70.32
CA GLU A 860 79.48 -18.10 71.49
C GLU A 860 79.52 -18.92 72.80
N ARG A 861 78.68 -19.96 72.91
CA ARG A 861 78.73 -20.90 74.05
C ARG A 861 80.07 -21.65 74.15
N GLN A 862 80.64 -22.08 73.02
CA GLN A 862 81.98 -22.70 73.02
C GLN A 862 83.08 -21.71 73.43
N LEU A 863 82.95 -20.43 73.06
CA LEU A 863 83.87 -19.38 73.49
C LEU A 863 83.73 -19.09 74.99
N ASP A 864 82.51 -19.09 75.54
CA ASP A 864 82.26 -18.96 76.98
C ASP A 864 82.78 -20.18 77.77
N GLU A 865 82.55 -21.40 77.27
CA GLU A 865 83.12 -22.64 77.81
C GLU A 865 84.65 -22.55 77.86
N LYS A 866 85.31 -22.22 76.75
CA LYS A 866 86.77 -22.06 76.71
C LYS A 866 87.27 -20.84 77.49
N SER A 867 86.49 -19.78 77.63
CA SER A 867 86.79 -18.65 78.52
C SER A 867 86.75 -19.09 79.99
N SER A 868 85.78 -19.93 80.38
CA SER A 868 85.66 -20.48 81.73
C SER A 868 86.79 -21.47 82.06
N GLU A 869 87.14 -22.36 81.12
CA GLU A 869 88.27 -23.29 81.22
C GLU A 869 89.60 -22.53 81.32
N VAL A 870 89.81 -21.47 80.52
CA VAL A 870 90.98 -20.59 80.63
C VAL A 870 90.98 -19.80 81.95
N GLN A 871 89.82 -19.46 82.52
CA GLN A 871 89.75 -18.87 83.87
C GLN A 871 90.09 -19.90 84.95
N GLU A 872 89.69 -21.17 84.80
CA GLU A 872 90.01 -22.25 85.73
C GLU A 872 91.50 -22.60 85.69
N LEU A 873 92.06 -22.80 84.50
CA LEU A 873 93.50 -22.95 84.31
C LEU A 873 94.28 -21.73 84.84
N LYS A 874 93.72 -20.51 84.81
CA LYS A 874 94.34 -19.33 85.47
C LYS A 874 94.25 -19.37 87.00
N ARG A 875 93.16 -19.90 87.58
CA ARG A 875 93.05 -20.14 89.03
C ARG A 875 94.07 -21.21 89.45
N GLU A 876 94.06 -22.36 88.78
CA GLU A 876 94.97 -23.49 89.02
C GLU A 876 96.44 -23.11 88.83
N ASN A 877 96.81 -22.39 87.76
CA ASN A 877 98.18 -21.89 87.56
C ASN A 877 98.57 -20.86 88.64
N GLY A 878 97.60 -20.09 89.15
CA GLY A 878 97.75 -19.25 90.33
C GLY A 878 98.00 -20.06 91.62
N ASP A 879 97.31 -21.18 91.80
CA ASP A 879 97.52 -22.08 92.94
C ASP A 879 98.81 -22.91 92.82
N LEU A 880 99.18 -23.37 91.63
CA LEU A 880 100.49 -23.97 91.35
C LEU A 880 101.62 -22.97 91.62
N LYS A 881 101.46 -21.68 91.30
CA LYS A 881 102.40 -20.61 91.69
C LYS A 881 102.41 -20.35 93.20
N ARG A 882 101.27 -20.50 93.90
CA ARG A 882 101.23 -20.47 95.37
C ARG A 882 101.88 -21.70 96.00
N MET A 883 101.83 -22.87 95.34
CA MET A 883 102.47 -24.11 95.81
C MET A 883 103.97 -24.14 95.50
N SER A 884 104.42 -23.64 94.35
CA SER A 884 105.85 -23.47 94.06
C SER A 884 106.46 -22.43 95.00
N ALA A 885 105.85 -21.26 95.18
CA ALA A 885 106.33 -20.24 96.12
C ALA A 885 106.39 -20.73 97.58
N LYS A 886 105.52 -21.65 98.00
CA LYS A 886 105.59 -22.33 99.31
C LYS A 886 106.70 -23.39 99.38
N SER A 887 107.11 -23.95 98.24
CA SER A 887 108.21 -24.91 98.14
C SER A 887 109.57 -24.19 98.11
N THR A 888 109.67 -23.05 97.41
CA THR A 888 110.87 -22.18 97.34
C THR A 888 111.13 -21.38 98.63
N GLN A 889 110.57 -21.79 99.77
CA GLN A 889 110.78 -21.16 101.07
C GLN A 889 111.39 -22.11 102.12
N ARG A 890 111.99 -23.21 101.67
CA ARG A 890 112.91 -24.07 102.44
C ARG A 890 114.12 -24.45 101.59
N GLU A 891 115.24 -24.68 102.28
CA GLU A 891 116.49 -25.30 101.79
C GLU A 891 117.39 -24.47 100.85
N GLU A 892 118.21 -23.62 101.49
CA GLU A 892 119.63 -23.42 101.18
C GLU A 892 120.46 -23.89 102.42
N PRO A 893 121.79 -24.09 102.33
CA PRO A 893 122.56 -24.77 101.29
C PRO A 893 123.61 -25.78 101.88
N ASP A 894 124.20 -26.69 101.08
CA ASP A 894 125.68 -26.88 101.00
C ASP A 894 126.19 -28.02 100.07
N ASP A 895 127.13 -27.63 99.19
CA ASP A 895 128.48 -28.17 98.93
C ASP A 895 128.84 -29.55 98.25
N HIS A 896 129.95 -29.48 97.50
CA HIS A 896 130.98 -30.50 97.09
C HIS A 896 130.73 -31.66 96.08
N LYS A 897 131.13 -31.39 94.82
CA LYS A 897 132.16 -32.12 94.00
C LYS A 897 132.02 -33.60 93.50
N HIS A 898 132.25 -33.74 92.17
CA HIS A 898 132.96 -34.85 91.46
C HIS A 898 132.21 -36.20 91.26
N LYS A 899 132.45 -37.05 90.24
CA LYS A 899 133.33 -37.05 89.02
C LYS A 899 132.89 -38.19 88.05
N HIS A 900 132.93 -37.98 86.71
CA HIS A 900 133.10 -38.99 85.60
C HIS A 900 132.13 -40.23 85.56
N LYS A 901 131.83 -40.94 84.44
CA LYS A 901 132.37 -41.04 83.06
C LYS A 901 131.39 -41.86 82.17
N SER A 902 131.23 -41.52 80.88
CA SER A 902 130.68 -42.37 79.79
C SER A 902 129.22 -42.87 79.98
N PHE A 903 128.49 -43.50 79.02
CA PHE A 903 128.58 -43.70 77.55
C PHE A 903 127.65 -42.66 76.86
N SER A 904 127.74 -42.29 75.56
CA SER A 904 127.42 -43.01 74.30
C SER A 904 125.97 -43.51 74.18
N GLU A 905 125.44 -43.45 72.95
CA GLU A 905 124.15 -44.03 72.51
C GLU A 905 122.86 -43.38 73.07
N GLU A 906 122.56 -42.16 72.61
CA GLU A 906 121.16 -41.68 72.48
C GLU A 906 121.03 -40.68 71.32
N ARG A 907 121.51 -41.09 70.14
CA ARG A 907 121.17 -40.49 68.85
C ARG A 907 120.37 -41.53 68.07
N ASP A 908 119.03 -41.47 68.14
CA ASP A 908 118.12 -41.95 67.08
C ASP A 908 116.65 -41.52 67.33
N GLU A 909 116.19 -41.37 68.58
CA GLU A 909 114.75 -41.17 68.86
C GLU A 909 114.14 -39.83 68.39
N VAL A 910 114.93 -38.76 68.24
CA VAL A 910 114.45 -37.48 67.64
C VAL A 910 114.19 -37.60 66.13
N GLY A 911 114.65 -38.68 65.49
CA GLY A 911 114.32 -39.00 64.10
C GLY A 911 112.91 -39.58 63.92
N GLU A 912 112.41 -40.33 64.92
CA GLU A 912 111.12 -41.01 64.80
C GLU A 912 109.93 -40.08 65.08
N GLU A 913 110.04 -39.10 65.98
CA GLU A 913 108.96 -38.15 66.26
C GLU A 913 108.64 -37.26 65.04
N VAL A 914 109.67 -36.69 64.40
CA VAL A 914 109.50 -35.91 63.15
C VAL A 914 109.04 -36.81 61.99
N GLY A 915 109.47 -38.07 61.96
CA GLY A 915 108.98 -39.08 61.03
C GLY A 915 107.50 -39.43 61.25
N TRP A 916 107.05 -39.46 62.51
CA TRP A 916 105.65 -39.63 62.91
C TRP A 916 104.82 -38.42 62.52
N ASP A 917 105.28 -37.20 62.74
CA ASP A 917 104.55 -35.98 62.35
C ASP A 917 104.46 -35.83 60.83
N HIS A 918 105.53 -36.09 60.08
CA HIS A 918 105.45 -36.08 58.62
C HIS A 918 104.54 -37.20 58.09
N ARG A 919 104.55 -38.39 58.71
CA ARG A 919 103.61 -39.48 58.39
C ARG A 919 102.17 -39.12 58.74
N ASN A 920 101.91 -38.57 59.93
CA ASN A 920 100.57 -38.19 60.39
C ASN A 920 99.98 -37.06 59.56
N ASN A 921 100.77 -36.04 59.22
CA ASN A 921 100.33 -34.99 58.30
C ASN A 921 100.07 -35.55 56.88
N MET A 922 100.96 -36.38 56.35
CA MET A 922 100.77 -37.08 55.07
C MET A 922 99.52 -37.99 55.09
N GLU A 923 99.23 -38.64 56.20
CA GLU A 923 98.05 -39.48 56.39
C GLU A 923 96.77 -38.66 56.67
N SER A 924 96.89 -37.45 57.24
CA SER A 924 95.79 -36.50 57.39
C SER A 924 95.41 -35.88 56.05
N VAL A 925 96.36 -35.36 55.27
CA VAL A 925 96.11 -34.90 53.90
C VAL A 925 95.51 -36.02 53.04
N LYS A 926 95.98 -37.27 53.18
CA LYS A 926 95.34 -38.44 52.52
C LYS A 926 93.94 -38.77 53.08
N ARG A 927 93.61 -38.41 54.32
CA ARG A 927 92.29 -38.60 54.96
C ARG A 927 91.33 -37.50 54.52
N GLU A 928 91.77 -36.25 54.54
CA GLU A 928 91.08 -35.07 54.00
C GLU A 928 90.78 -35.24 52.52
N HIS A 929 91.76 -35.60 51.68
CA HIS A 929 91.54 -35.85 50.25
C HIS A 929 90.55 -37.02 50.00
N ARG A 930 90.54 -38.05 50.85
CA ARG A 930 89.51 -39.11 50.80
C ARG A 930 88.12 -38.59 51.20
N MET A 931 88.02 -37.76 52.24
CA MET A 931 86.75 -37.14 52.65
C MET A 931 86.24 -36.14 51.60
N GLU A 932 87.13 -35.41 50.93
CA GLU A 932 86.80 -34.46 49.87
C GLU A 932 86.32 -35.20 48.61
N ILE A 933 87.02 -36.25 48.17
CA ILE A 933 86.52 -37.16 47.11
C ILE A 933 85.16 -37.75 47.50
N GLN A 934 84.98 -38.21 48.74
CA GLN A 934 83.72 -38.78 49.22
C GLN A 934 82.60 -37.73 49.28
N THR A 935 82.93 -36.47 49.59
CA THR A 935 82.00 -35.33 49.57
C THR A 935 81.57 -35.01 48.15
N ILE A 936 82.52 -34.88 47.20
CA ILE A 936 82.23 -34.64 45.78
C ILE A 936 81.37 -35.77 45.19
N ILE A 937 81.64 -37.04 45.55
CA ILE A 937 80.81 -38.18 45.15
C ILE A 937 79.41 -38.11 45.77
N SER A 938 79.30 -37.68 47.03
CA SER A 938 78.01 -37.48 47.72
C SER A 938 77.19 -36.35 47.08
N ASP A 939 77.82 -35.22 46.78
CA ASP A 939 77.19 -34.06 46.15
C ASP A 939 76.77 -34.37 44.72
N PHE A 940 77.61 -35.07 43.95
CA PHE A 940 77.25 -35.56 42.62
C PHE A 940 76.09 -36.55 42.67
N SER A 941 76.09 -37.50 43.61
CA SER A 941 74.99 -38.45 43.81
C SER A 941 73.69 -37.75 44.22
N THR A 942 73.78 -36.70 45.03
CA THR A 942 72.65 -35.88 45.47
C THR A 942 72.10 -35.04 44.32
N ALA A 943 72.96 -34.43 43.52
CA ALA A 943 72.58 -33.70 42.31
C ALA A 943 71.95 -34.61 41.26
N GLN A 944 72.51 -35.81 41.04
CA GLN A 944 71.94 -36.84 40.17
C GLN A 944 70.57 -37.29 40.64
N THR A 945 70.40 -37.51 41.95
CA THR A 945 69.10 -37.85 42.56
C THR A 945 68.09 -36.71 42.39
N GLY A 946 68.50 -35.45 42.58
CA GLY A 946 67.67 -34.27 42.35
C GLY A 946 67.25 -34.11 40.89
N LEU A 947 68.15 -34.40 39.93
CA LEU A 947 67.84 -34.42 38.51
C LEU A 947 66.87 -35.54 38.14
N GLN A 948 67.06 -36.76 38.66
CA GLN A 948 66.10 -37.86 38.44
C GLN A 948 64.73 -37.56 39.06
N ALA A 949 64.68 -36.99 40.27
CA ALA A 949 63.43 -36.51 40.87
C ALA A 949 62.76 -35.42 40.02
N ARG A 950 63.53 -34.50 39.43
CA ARG A 950 63.00 -33.45 38.54
C ARG A 950 62.51 -34.00 37.20
N ILE A 951 63.18 -35.01 36.63
CA ILE A 951 62.73 -35.72 35.42
C ILE A 951 61.40 -36.41 35.71
N VAL A 952 61.31 -37.21 36.79
CA VAL A 952 60.06 -37.90 37.18
C VAL A 952 58.94 -36.89 37.44
N ALA A 953 59.21 -35.77 38.12
CA ALA A 953 58.23 -34.71 38.36
C ALA A 953 57.70 -34.10 37.05
N LEU A 954 58.57 -33.84 36.08
CA LEU A 954 58.19 -33.36 34.74
C LEU A 954 57.41 -34.42 33.95
N GLU A 955 57.79 -35.70 34.03
CA GLU A 955 57.04 -36.80 33.43
C GLU A 955 55.64 -37.00 34.05
N THR A 956 55.47 -36.71 35.34
CA THR A 956 54.15 -36.72 35.99
C THR A 956 53.34 -35.48 35.61
N GLU A 957 53.94 -34.29 35.55
CA GLU A 957 53.23 -33.07 35.14
C GLU A 957 52.80 -33.13 33.67
N LEU A 958 53.64 -33.73 32.81
CA LEU A 958 53.33 -33.93 31.40
C LEU A 958 52.19 -34.93 31.21
N ARG A 959 52.21 -36.07 31.93
CA ARG A 959 51.06 -37.00 31.99
C ARG A 959 49.80 -36.36 32.55
N GLU A 960 49.90 -35.54 33.59
CA GLU A 960 48.74 -34.77 34.08
C GLU A 960 48.20 -33.78 33.04
N ARG A 961 49.07 -33.14 32.25
CA ARG A 961 48.64 -32.27 31.15
C ARG A 961 47.98 -33.06 30.01
N GLU A 962 48.46 -34.26 29.70
CA GLU A 962 47.81 -35.20 28.77
C GLU A 962 46.43 -35.65 29.29
N GLU A 963 46.31 -35.99 30.58
CA GLU A 963 45.04 -36.39 31.19
C GLU A 963 44.05 -35.22 31.32
N ARG A 964 44.53 -33.99 31.59
CA ARG A 964 43.70 -32.76 31.50
C ARG A 964 43.23 -32.51 30.06
N GLY A 965 43.95 -33.04 29.06
CA GLY A 965 43.56 -33.06 27.65
C GLY A 965 42.26 -33.83 27.37
N LYS A 966 41.80 -34.73 28.26
CA LYS A 966 40.54 -35.47 28.13
C LYS A 966 39.30 -34.58 27.94
N ARG A 967 39.33 -33.33 28.44
CA ARG A 967 38.25 -32.34 28.20
C ARG A 967 37.98 -32.08 26.72
N ARG A 968 39.02 -32.12 25.86
CA ARG A 968 38.83 -32.02 24.40
C ARG A 968 38.03 -33.18 23.81
N VAL A 969 38.04 -34.35 24.45
CA VAL A 969 37.23 -35.50 24.02
C VAL A 969 35.76 -35.27 24.36
N GLU A 970 35.47 -34.67 25.52
CA GLU A 970 34.12 -34.29 25.94
C GLU A 970 33.55 -33.17 25.04
N ASP A 971 34.38 -32.19 24.67
CA ASP A 971 34.05 -31.16 23.67
C ASP A 971 33.75 -31.78 22.30
N LEU A 972 34.61 -32.68 21.80
CA LEU A 972 34.38 -33.40 20.53
C LEU A 972 33.10 -34.25 20.55
N HIS A 973 32.80 -34.90 21.68
CA HIS A 973 31.58 -35.69 21.86
C HIS A 973 30.32 -34.81 21.95
N THR A 974 30.47 -33.54 22.35
CA THR A 974 29.42 -32.54 22.36
C THR A 974 29.22 -31.92 20.97
N ILE A 975 30.32 -31.66 20.24
CA ILE A 975 30.31 -31.20 18.85
C ILE A 975 29.63 -32.24 17.95
N ALA A 976 29.93 -33.54 18.12
CA ALA A 976 29.25 -34.62 17.39
C ALA A 976 27.72 -34.57 17.61
N LYS A 977 27.26 -34.51 18.86
CA LYS A 977 25.83 -34.39 19.20
C LYS A 977 25.16 -33.11 18.70
N LEU A 978 25.93 -32.05 18.43
CA LEU A 978 25.44 -30.82 17.80
C LEU A 978 25.39 -30.96 16.27
N GLN A 979 26.34 -31.68 15.66
CA GLN A 979 26.32 -32.03 14.23
C GLN A 979 25.17 -32.99 13.89
N ASP A 980 24.91 -34.00 14.73
CA ASP A 980 23.76 -34.91 14.61
C ASP A 980 22.46 -34.09 14.55
N LYS A 981 22.23 -33.22 15.55
CA LYS A 981 21.06 -32.33 15.63
C LYS A 981 20.98 -31.30 14.51
N LEU A 982 22.11 -30.87 13.95
CA LEU A 982 22.11 -30.03 12.76
C LEU A 982 21.59 -30.82 11.55
N SER A 983 22.07 -32.06 11.38
CA SER A 983 21.65 -32.94 10.30
C SER A 983 20.18 -33.37 10.39
N GLU A 984 19.65 -33.56 11.61
CA GLU A 984 18.21 -33.79 11.86
C GLU A 984 17.38 -32.58 11.41
N ARG A 985 17.84 -31.35 11.69
CA ARG A 985 17.16 -30.12 11.26
C ARG A 985 17.25 -29.90 9.76
N ASP A 986 18.39 -30.19 9.13
CA ASP A 986 18.54 -30.10 7.68
C ASP A 986 17.69 -31.14 6.94
N GLN A 987 17.49 -32.34 7.53
CA GLN A 987 16.54 -33.34 7.04
C GLN A 987 15.08 -32.87 7.18
N LEU A 988 14.71 -32.29 8.32
CA LEU A 988 13.38 -31.72 8.53
C LEU A 988 13.09 -30.52 7.60
N ILE A 989 14.09 -29.68 7.33
CA ILE A 989 13.95 -28.58 6.36
C ILE A 989 13.76 -29.14 4.95
N LYS A 990 14.47 -30.21 4.56
CA LYS A 990 14.25 -30.88 3.28
C LYS A 990 12.85 -31.48 3.17
N SER A 991 12.39 -32.22 4.18
CA SER A 991 11.04 -32.81 4.14
C SER A 991 9.96 -31.72 4.07
N LEU A 992 10.09 -30.63 4.82
CA LEU A 992 9.13 -29.51 4.77
C LEU A 992 9.15 -28.76 3.42
N VAL A 993 10.31 -28.69 2.75
CA VAL A 993 10.42 -28.15 1.38
C VAL A 993 9.84 -29.13 0.34
N GLU A 994 10.05 -30.44 0.52
CA GLU A 994 9.49 -31.49 -0.34
C GLU A 994 7.96 -31.61 -0.17
N ASP A 995 7.42 -31.41 1.03
CA ASP A 995 5.99 -31.32 1.33
C ASP A 995 5.37 -30.08 0.68
N LEU A 996 6.01 -28.90 0.82
CA LEU A 996 5.62 -27.67 0.12
C LEU A 996 5.66 -27.85 -1.40
N HIS A 997 6.64 -28.57 -1.93
CA HIS A 997 6.77 -28.83 -3.35
C HIS A 997 5.67 -29.77 -3.86
N GLN A 998 5.36 -30.85 -3.12
CA GLN A 998 4.23 -31.74 -3.42
C GLN A 998 2.89 -30.98 -3.39
N LEU A 999 2.66 -30.14 -2.37
CA LEU A 999 1.47 -29.28 -2.29
C LEU A 999 1.39 -28.28 -3.46
N SER A 1000 2.52 -27.83 -3.99
CA SER A 1000 2.56 -26.93 -5.16
C SER A 1000 2.30 -27.62 -6.51
N GLN A 1001 2.44 -28.96 -6.59
CA GLN A 1001 2.29 -29.71 -7.86
C GLN A 1001 0.90 -30.32 -8.09
N HIS A 1002 0.00 -30.33 -7.10
CA HIS A 1002 -1.30 -30.99 -7.20
C HIS A 1002 -2.48 -30.10 -6.75
N PRO A 1003 -3.15 -29.38 -7.67
CA PRO A 1003 -4.44 -28.75 -7.41
C PRO A 1003 -5.51 -29.82 -7.16
N THR A 1004 -6.15 -29.80 -5.98
CA THR A 1004 -7.18 -30.80 -5.64
C THR A 1004 -8.53 -30.48 -6.26
N LEU A 1005 -8.90 -31.22 -7.31
CA LEU A 1005 -10.25 -31.24 -7.86
C LEU A 1005 -11.14 -32.26 -7.13
N CYS A 1006 -12.17 -31.78 -6.45
CA CYS A 1006 -13.38 -32.53 -6.05
C CYS A 1006 -14.46 -31.48 -5.68
N SER A 1007 -15.31 -31.04 -6.61
CA SER A 1007 -16.44 -31.74 -7.27
C SER A 1007 -17.64 -31.92 -6.33
N ASP A 1008 -18.67 -31.11 -6.63
CA ASP A 1008 -20.11 -31.19 -6.32
C ASP A 1008 -20.65 -32.08 -5.20
N GLU A 1009 -21.41 -31.45 -4.28
CA GLU A 1009 -22.76 -31.94 -3.98
C GLU A 1009 -23.70 -30.77 -3.61
N ILE A 1010 -25.02 -30.99 -3.71
CA ILE A 1010 -26.05 -29.93 -3.88
C ILE A 1010 -26.76 -29.60 -2.57
N LEU A 1011 -27.01 -28.30 -2.27
CA LEU A 1011 -28.28 -27.75 -1.77
C LEU A 1011 -28.24 -26.21 -1.53
N LYS A 1012 -29.26 -25.49 -2.04
CA LYS A 1012 -29.67 -24.09 -1.72
C LYS A 1012 -31.12 -24.14 -1.19
N PRO A 1013 -31.73 -23.04 -0.68
CA PRO A 1013 -31.28 -22.12 0.39
C PRO A 1013 -32.39 -21.87 1.44
N TYR A 1014 -32.14 -21.12 2.53
CA TYR A 1014 -32.96 -19.95 2.95
C TYR A 1014 -32.43 -19.26 4.24
N ASP A 1015 -31.99 -18.01 4.06
CA ASP A 1015 -32.03 -16.80 4.91
C ASP A 1015 -31.73 -16.71 6.43
N SER A 1016 -31.22 -15.51 6.75
CA SER A 1016 -31.42 -14.72 7.99
C SER A 1016 -30.51 -14.89 9.23
N ARG A 1017 -29.31 -14.30 9.12
CA ARG A 1017 -28.95 -13.06 9.87
C ARG A 1017 -28.92 -13.10 11.42
N THR A 1018 -27.79 -13.53 12.00
CA THR A 1018 -27.12 -12.77 13.10
C THR A 1018 -25.65 -13.16 13.38
N GLN A 1019 -24.79 -12.14 13.43
CA GLN A 1019 -23.78 -11.86 14.47
C GLN A 1019 -22.71 -12.91 14.92
N ALA A 1020 -21.46 -12.62 14.52
CA ALA A 1020 -20.17 -12.87 15.23
C ALA A 1020 -19.70 -14.30 15.58
N GLY A 1021 -18.39 -14.57 15.40
CA GLY A 1021 -17.81 -15.87 15.76
C GLY A 1021 -16.34 -16.12 15.41
N THR A 1022 -15.41 -15.20 15.70
CA THR A 1022 -13.97 -15.45 15.51
C THR A 1022 -13.43 -16.41 16.58
N LEU A 1023 -13.17 -17.68 16.24
CA LEU A 1023 -12.23 -18.50 17.03
C LEU A 1023 -11.42 -19.50 16.21
N THR A 1024 -10.11 -19.44 16.46
CA THR A 1024 -9.04 -20.38 16.20
C THR A 1024 -9.42 -21.85 16.50
N PRO A 1025 -9.00 -22.84 15.69
CA PRO A 1025 -9.23 -24.26 16.01
C PRO A 1025 -8.50 -24.70 17.29
N THR A 1026 -9.26 -25.20 18.27
CA THR A 1026 -8.71 -25.87 19.45
C THR A 1026 -8.74 -27.39 19.27
N MET A 1027 -7.64 -28.06 19.60
CA MET A 1027 -7.60 -29.53 19.62
C MET A 1027 -8.46 -30.07 20.77
N LYS A 1028 -9.59 -30.70 20.46
CA LYS A 1028 -10.44 -31.36 21.45
C LYS A 1028 -9.90 -32.75 21.80
N LYS A 1029 -9.67 -32.99 23.10
CA LYS A 1029 -9.83 -34.31 23.71
C LYS A 1029 -11.21 -34.38 24.38
N LYS A 1030 -11.93 -35.50 24.20
CA LYS A 1030 -13.00 -35.94 25.13
C LYS A 1030 -12.30 -36.33 26.45
N GLY A 1031 -12.76 -35.97 27.64
CA GLY A 1031 -14.12 -36.15 28.18
C GLY A 1031 -14.22 -37.58 28.74
N VAL A 1032 -14.60 -37.85 29.98
CA VAL A 1032 -15.15 -36.98 31.07
C VAL A 1032 -14.00 -36.77 32.12
N GLU A 1033 -14.04 -36.41 33.42
CA GLU A 1033 -14.97 -36.56 34.56
C GLU A 1033 -14.72 -35.51 35.69
N GLU A 1034 -15.27 -35.71 36.89
CA GLU A 1034 -15.34 -34.76 38.04
C GLU A 1034 -14.20 -35.00 39.09
N THR A 1035 -13.92 -34.20 40.14
CA THR A 1035 -14.70 -33.19 40.90
C THR A 1035 -13.79 -32.15 41.62
N SER A 1036 -14.33 -30.94 41.88
CA SER A 1036 -13.96 -29.99 42.97
C SER A 1036 -12.67 -29.13 42.93
N ILE A 1037 -12.73 -28.01 43.69
CA ILE A 1037 -11.82 -26.84 43.82
C ILE A 1037 -11.70 -26.63 45.37
N PRO A 1038 -10.57 -26.24 46.04
CA PRO A 1038 -9.96 -24.91 45.85
C PRO A 1038 -8.48 -24.61 46.27
N ASN A 1039 -8.04 -23.43 45.80
CA ASN A 1039 -7.14 -22.42 46.40
C ASN A 1039 -5.66 -22.70 46.82
N LEU A 1040 -4.79 -21.90 46.15
CA LEU A 1040 -3.74 -21.01 46.69
C LEU A 1040 -2.51 -21.56 47.46
N CYS A 1041 -1.34 -21.21 46.89
CA CYS A 1041 -0.09 -20.75 47.53
C CYS A 1041 0.39 -21.40 48.85
N SER A 1042 1.58 -22.03 48.83
CA SER A 1042 2.83 -21.39 49.29
C SER A 1042 4.09 -22.28 49.22
N TYR A 1043 5.23 -21.63 48.97
CA TYR A 1043 6.62 -21.89 49.43
C TYR A 1043 7.24 -23.30 49.53
N ASP A 1044 8.46 -23.36 48.98
CA ASP A 1044 9.69 -24.04 49.48
C ASP A 1044 9.87 -25.58 49.41
N GLY A 1045 11.15 -25.97 49.47
CA GLY A 1045 11.59 -27.04 50.36
C GLY A 1045 11.49 -28.52 49.93
N GLY A 1046 12.44 -28.97 49.11
CA GLY A 1046 13.07 -30.28 49.32
C GLY A 1046 12.56 -31.51 48.55
N SER A 1047 13.52 -32.28 48.03
CA SER A 1047 13.33 -33.69 47.64
C SER A 1047 13.22 -34.57 48.90
N PRO A 1048 12.47 -35.69 48.90
CA PRO A 1048 13.18 -36.99 48.92
C PRO A 1048 12.44 -38.25 48.40
N LYS A 1049 13.25 -39.25 47.95
CA LYS A 1049 13.09 -40.72 48.21
C LYS A 1049 11.89 -41.47 47.58
N ALA A 1050 11.87 -42.82 47.50
CA ALA A 1050 12.92 -43.87 47.50
C ALA A 1050 12.34 -45.26 47.12
N LYS A 1051 13.23 -46.21 46.77
CA LYS A 1051 13.21 -47.68 47.04
C LYS A 1051 14.38 -48.35 46.28
N CYS A 1052 15.05 -49.42 46.74
CA CYS A 1052 15.24 -49.98 48.09
C CYS A 1052 16.30 -51.10 48.06
N SER A 1053 17.30 -51.14 48.96
CA SER A 1053 17.91 -52.37 49.56
C SER A 1053 19.05 -52.04 50.55
N PRO A 1054 19.41 -52.93 51.53
CA PRO A 1054 20.29 -52.60 52.67
C PRO A 1054 21.44 -53.62 52.94
N VAL A 1055 22.05 -53.55 54.15
CA VAL A 1055 22.95 -54.53 54.83
C VAL A 1055 24.47 -54.37 54.55
N MET A 1056 25.19 -53.53 55.32
CA MET A 1056 26.09 -53.83 56.49
C MET A 1056 27.58 -54.08 56.09
N GLU A 1057 28.64 -53.74 56.87
CA GLU A 1057 28.74 -53.23 58.26
C GLU A 1057 30.07 -52.44 58.56
N ARG A 1058 30.06 -51.61 59.64
CA ARG A 1058 31.11 -51.31 60.67
C ARG A 1058 32.63 -51.22 60.27
N GLY A 1059 33.47 -50.24 60.66
CA GLY A 1059 33.41 -49.02 61.52
C GLY A 1059 34.73 -48.18 61.36
N LEU A 1060 34.81 -46.88 61.71
CA LEU A 1060 35.23 -46.29 63.02
C LEU A 1060 36.61 -46.78 63.57
N SER A 1061 37.52 -45.97 64.15
CA SER A 1061 37.76 -44.50 64.34
C SER A 1061 39.21 -44.34 64.97
N SER A 1062 39.82 -43.24 65.48
CA SER A 1062 39.52 -41.82 65.82
C SER A 1062 40.85 -41.03 66.11
N LEU A 1063 40.78 -39.79 66.65
CA LEU A 1063 41.82 -38.95 67.32
C LEU A 1063 42.95 -38.33 66.43
N GLU A 1064 43.18 -36.99 66.36
CA GLU A 1064 43.59 -35.94 67.35
C GLU A 1064 45.14 -35.77 67.46
N GLN A 1065 45.77 -34.65 67.90
CA GLN A 1065 45.33 -33.40 68.58
C GLN A 1065 46.36 -32.24 68.40
N SER A 1066 45.92 -30.96 68.52
CA SER A 1066 46.69 -29.72 68.89
C SER A 1066 47.97 -29.28 68.11
N GLY A 1067 48.32 -27.98 67.99
CA GLY A 1067 47.64 -26.74 68.39
C GLY A 1067 48.55 -25.48 68.39
N ARG A 1068 47.98 -24.30 68.72
CA ARG A 1068 48.56 -22.91 68.76
C ARG A 1068 48.73 -22.21 67.40
N GLY A 1069 48.42 -20.91 67.21
CA GLY A 1069 47.62 -19.98 68.04
C GLY A 1069 47.79 -18.48 67.69
N SER A 1070 46.76 -17.66 68.00
CA SER A 1070 46.76 -16.18 68.12
C SER A 1070 46.82 -15.31 66.83
N THR A 1071 46.20 -14.11 66.71
CA THR A 1071 45.30 -13.31 67.60
C THR A 1071 44.58 -12.13 66.89
N LEU A 1072 43.26 -11.93 67.17
CA LEU A 1072 42.58 -10.63 67.51
C LEU A 1072 42.44 -9.45 66.50
N THR A 1073 41.38 -8.60 66.48
CA THR A 1073 39.96 -8.70 66.94
C THR A 1073 39.01 -7.69 66.24
N ARG A 1074 37.71 -7.95 66.35
CA ARG A 1074 36.55 -7.02 66.23
C ARG A 1074 36.05 -6.62 67.65
N THR A 1075 35.27 -5.53 67.81
CA THR A 1075 34.00 -5.41 68.64
C THR A 1075 33.65 -3.93 69.00
N HIS A 1076 32.45 -3.68 69.52
CA HIS A 1076 31.73 -2.40 69.67
C HIS A 1076 31.51 -1.98 71.15
N THR A 1077 30.86 -0.83 71.38
CA THR A 1077 30.07 -0.39 72.59
C THR A 1077 30.84 0.22 73.82
N PRO A 1078 30.19 0.79 74.89
CA PRO A 1078 29.54 2.12 74.81
C PRO A 1078 29.62 3.07 76.07
N THR A 1079 29.62 4.40 75.84
CA THR A 1079 29.08 5.50 76.72
C THR A 1079 29.82 5.84 78.07
N PRO A 1080 29.32 6.71 79.01
CA PRO A 1080 29.97 7.97 79.47
C PRO A 1080 30.44 7.96 80.97
N PRO A 1081 30.67 9.06 81.75
CA PRO A 1081 30.55 10.52 81.52
C PRO A 1081 31.67 11.45 82.11
N ASN A 1082 31.41 12.77 82.12
CA ASN A 1082 32.08 13.87 82.86
C ASN A 1082 33.53 14.27 82.44
N ALA A 1083 34.04 15.50 82.67
CA ALA A 1083 33.39 16.82 82.87
C ALA A 1083 34.43 17.99 82.77
N GLU A 1084 33.92 19.21 82.54
CA GLU A 1084 34.44 20.54 82.99
C GLU A 1084 35.80 21.16 82.53
N HIS A 1085 35.67 22.35 81.91
CA HIS A 1085 36.55 23.55 81.98
C HIS A 1085 38.00 23.48 81.38
N ARG A 1086 38.67 24.56 80.95
CA ARG A 1086 38.50 26.03 81.16
C ARG A 1086 39.15 26.87 80.02
N ALA A 1087 38.77 28.17 79.93
CA ALA A 1087 39.57 29.33 79.43
C ALA A 1087 39.78 29.65 77.92
N SER A 1088 38.89 30.50 77.38
CA SER A 1088 39.17 31.91 76.99
C SER A 1088 40.09 32.36 75.81
N PHE A 1089 39.44 32.95 74.80
CA PHE A 1089 39.72 34.27 74.15
C PHE A 1089 41.05 34.61 73.43
N ARG A 1090 40.93 35.03 72.16
CA ARG A 1090 41.08 36.47 71.75
C ARG A 1090 40.42 36.82 70.39
N HIS A 1091 40.25 38.13 70.15
CA HIS A 1091 39.54 38.78 69.03
C HIS A 1091 40.33 38.73 67.68
N LYS A 1092 39.77 39.02 66.48
CA LYS A 1092 39.05 40.27 66.07
C LYS A 1092 38.07 40.14 64.87
N HIS A 1093 36.99 40.93 64.94
CA HIS A 1093 36.25 41.60 63.83
C HIS A 1093 36.59 43.14 63.90
N PRO A 1094 35.92 44.13 63.25
CA PRO A 1094 34.77 44.19 62.30
C PRO A 1094 35.06 45.18 61.11
N PRO A 1095 34.17 46.05 60.55
CA PRO A 1095 32.67 46.12 60.47
C PRO A 1095 32.06 46.53 59.07
N SER A 1096 30.71 46.56 59.01
CA SER A 1096 29.86 47.48 58.19
C SER A 1096 29.80 47.31 56.64
N GLN A 1097 28.76 47.78 55.91
CA GLN A 1097 27.59 48.62 56.28
C GLN A 1097 26.26 48.29 55.53
N GLU A 1098 25.18 48.88 56.05
CA GLU A 1098 23.78 49.10 55.59
C GLU A 1098 23.64 49.85 54.23
N VAL A 1099 22.48 50.08 53.55
CA VAL A 1099 21.04 49.63 53.51
C VAL A 1099 20.37 50.29 52.27
N ARG A 1100 19.13 49.89 51.89
CA ARG A 1100 18.19 50.57 50.94
C ARG A 1100 18.55 50.44 49.43
N HIS A 1101 17.62 50.56 48.47
CA HIS A 1101 16.18 50.88 48.49
C HIS A 1101 15.36 49.89 47.61
N GLN A 1102 14.07 49.72 47.90
CA GLN A 1102 13.05 49.18 46.99
C GLN A 1102 12.16 50.35 46.48
N PRO A 1103 11.51 50.24 45.30
CA PRO A 1103 10.04 50.09 45.29
C PRO A 1103 9.51 49.15 44.17
N GLN A 1104 8.57 48.22 44.45
CA GLN A 1104 7.10 48.30 44.24
C GLN A 1104 6.61 48.07 42.78
N LEU A 1105 5.50 47.36 42.48
CA LEU A 1105 4.55 46.59 43.31
C LEU A 1105 3.67 45.62 42.45
N GLN A 1106 3.39 44.41 42.98
CA GLN A 1106 2.15 43.58 42.79
C GLN A 1106 1.71 43.17 41.36
N ILE A 1107 0.80 42.18 41.13
CA ILE A 1107 -0.30 41.61 41.93
C ILE A 1107 -0.26 40.06 42.01
N ASN A 1108 -0.77 39.53 43.14
CA ASN A 1108 -1.22 38.16 43.52
C ASN A 1108 -1.18 37.00 42.51
N TYR A 1109 -0.67 35.80 42.88
CA TYR A 1109 -1.24 34.77 43.79
C TYR A 1109 -2.57 34.16 43.26
N SER A 1110 -2.83 32.84 43.28
CA SER A 1110 -2.19 31.74 44.04
C SER A 1110 -2.52 30.34 43.46
N GLN A 1111 -1.71 29.31 43.76
CA GLN A 1111 -2.07 28.12 44.57
C GLN A 1111 -0.87 27.16 44.75
N HIS A 1112 -0.99 26.14 45.62
CA HIS A 1112 0.15 25.41 46.21
C HIS A 1112 0.38 23.99 45.67
N ILE A 1113 1.64 23.53 45.78
CA ILE A 1113 2.08 22.14 45.62
C ILE A 1113 2.71 21.67 46.94
N ARG A 1114 2.51 20.39 47.32
CA ARG A 1114 3.54 19.64 48.09
C ARG A 1114 3.52 18.13 47.84
N THR A 1115 4.66 17.65 47.37
CA THR A 1115 5.16 16.26 47.22
C THR A 1115 5.50 15.62 48.59
N PRO A 1116 5.81 14.30 48.75
CA PRO A 1116 7.00 13.65 48.15
C PRO A 1116 7.07 12.10 47.97
N ALA A 1117 8.20 11.65 47.40
CA ALA A 1117 8.95 10.39 47.66
C ALA A 1117 8.39 9.01 47.21
N GLU A 1118 9.20 7.97 46.90
CA GLU A 1118 10.56 7.89 46.30
C GLU A 1118 10.89 6.43 45.84
N GLN A 1119 11.95 6.25 45.04
CA GLN A 1119 12.78 5.03 44.80
C GLN A 1119 12.31 3.82 43.95
N ARG A 1120 13.02 3.65 42.81
CA ARG A 1120 13.66 2.43 42.23
C ARG A 1120 12.91 1.07 42.22
N LEU A 1121 12.80 0.47 41.03
CA LEU A 1121 13.74 -0.56 40.50
C LEU A 1121 13.04 -1.46 39.46
N ILE A 1122 13.43 -1.40 38.18
CA ILE A 1122 13.15 -2.45 37.19
C ILE A 1122 14.38 -2.60 36.28
N GLU A 1123 14.82 -3.84 36.06
CA GLU A 1123 15.76 -4.25 35.03
C GLU A 1123 15.29 -5.61 34.47
N THR A 1124 15.54 -5.86 33.18
CA THR A 1124 15.10 -7.05 32.40
C THR A 1124 13.60 -7.18 32.08
N GLY A 1125 13.29 -7.71 30.89
CA GLY A 1125 11.94 -7.90 30.36
C GLY A 1125 11.83 -7.44 28.90
N SER A 1126 11.54 -8.36 27.97
CA SER A 1126 11.35 -8.06 26.54
C SER A 1126 9.88 -8.17 26.13
N ASP A 1127 9.62 -7.93 24.84
CA ASP A 1127 8.36 -8.20 24.12
C ASP A 1127 7.13 -7.36 24.53
N GLY A 1128 7.07 -6.14 24.01
CA GLY A 1128 5.82 -5.35 23.96
C GLY A 1128 4.94 -5.79 22.79
N GLN A 1129 3.82 -6.47 23.08
CA GLN A 1129 2.78 -6.74 22.09
C GLN A 1129 1.93 -5.49 21.80
N ASP A 1130 1.44 -5.41 20.56
CA ASP A 1130 0.56 -4.32 20.10
C ASP A 1130 -0.74 -4.25 20.93
N SER A 1131 -1.03 -3.07 21.47
CA SER A 1131 -2.13 -2.86 22.43
C SER A 1131 -3.26 -2.01 21.84
N GLN A 1132 -3.82 -2.43 20.70
CA GLN A 1132 -4.93 -1.72 20.06
C GLN A 1132 -5.93 -2.65 19.35
N LYS A 1133 -6.59 -3.56 20.09
CA LYS A 1133 -7.71 -4.34 19.53
C LYS A 1133 -8.78 -4.87 20.49
N GLN A 1134 -9.14 -4.14 21.55
CA GLN A 1134 -10.34 -4.50 22.32
C GLN A 1134 -11.06 -3.31 22.99
N GLU A 1135 -12.07 -2.79 22.31
CA GLU A 1135 -13.25 -2.12 22.88
C GLU A 1135 -14.41 -2.23 21.87
N TRP A 1136 -15.62 -1.77 22.23
CA TRP A 1136 -16.92 -2.11 21.59
C TRP A 1136 -17.44 -3.54 21.85
N PHE A 1137 -18.01 -3.77 23.04
CA PHE A 1137 -19.31 -4.48 23.13
C PHE A 1137 -20.07 -4.22 24.45
N THR A 1138 -20.34 -2.95 24.79
CA THR A 1138 -21.23 -2.61 25.92
C THR A 1138 -22.11 -1.39 25.63
N LYS A 1139 -23.27 -1.63 25.03
CA LYS A 1139 -24.39 -0.70 25.05
C LYS A 1139 -25.69 -1.51 24.96
N TYR A 1140 -26.45 -1.55 26.06
CA TYR A 1140 -27.91 -1.66 26.18
C TYR A 1140 -28.26 -2.03 27.64
N PHE A 1141 -29.15 -1.24 28.25
CA PHE A 1141 -29.63 -1.35 29.65
C PHE A 1141 -28.56 -1.05 30.74
N SER A 1142 -28.83 -0.28 31.80
CA SER A 1142 -30.06 0.43 32.19
C SER A 1142 -29.77 1.62 33.12
N PHE A 1143 -30.68 2.61 33.13
CA PHE A 1143 -30.67 3.87 33.88
C PHE A 1143 -29.64 4.93 33.43
#